data_AF-A0A444ZUQ8-F1
#
_entry.id   AF-A0A444ZUQ8-F1
#
_cell.length_a   1.000
_cell.length_b   1.000
_cell.length_c   1.000
_cell.angle_alpha   90.00
_cell.angle_beta   90.00
_cell.angle_gamma   90.00
#
_symmetry.space_group_name_H-M   'P 1'
#
loop_
_entity.id
_entity.type
_entity.pdbx_description
1 polymer ?
#
loop_
_entity_poly.entity_id
_entity_poly.type
_entity_poly.pdbx_seq_one_letter_code
_entity_poly.pdbx_strand_id
1 'polypeptide(L)'
;MSMSTALTLEPLFGFNTRRDIPISIIHRSSKPKTLLLPPPSSLSSSTIIKSSSWSWSVSHKLHAPKFEAFAANTDTLEPLQSSDVLFSKIFPINRTELLEGKIFVRLDQGKDLRNWELTVGCNLPGKWVLHWGVSRLDDVGSEWDQPPRDMIPPGSVPIKDYAIETHLKKSTSSSEGDNFHEVKIDLTSNSEISAINFVLKDEETGAWFQHKGRDFKVPLVSYMKEDANIIGPKKGFSFWPGALGQISNILLKSEAMHSNDQNDGKQSSEPKQGNSQLEGFYVELPITKEVTVSNSISVSVKKCAETANNLLYLETDIPGEVLLHWGVCKDDMRKWEVPPAPHPAETVAFKNRALRTKLQSRDSGKGNSAEISVGEEFSGFLFVVKLDDNNWLNDKGNDFYIPLSSSSNSLTSKRKDQSEAVQREVTKVESQKESTSTFTDGIISEIRHLVTDISSEKTRKTKSKEAQESILQEIERLAAEAYSIFRTNVPTFSEETIVEPEAVAAVESETLVSPEAPKISSGTGTGYEILCQGFNWESHKSGRWYMELKEKAAELSSFGFTVVWLPPPTESVSPEGYMPKDLYNLNSRYGNIDELKDVVKSFHRAGIKVLGDVVLNHRCAHFKNQNGIWNIFGGRLNWDDRAIVADDPHFQGRGNKSSGDNFHAAPNIDHSQEFVRKDIKEWLLWLRKEIGYDGWRLDFVRGFWGGYVKDYLEASEPYFAVGEYWDSLSYTYGEMDHNQDAHRQRIIDWINATNGTAGAFDVTTKGILHSALDKCEYWRLSDQKGKPPGVLGWWPSRAVTFIENHDTGSTQGHWRFPSGKEMQGYAYILTHPGTPSVFFDHIFSHYKSEISMLLSVRQRNKLHCRSIVKICKAERDVYAAIIDDKVAMKIGPGHFEPPSGSQKWSSALEGRDYKIWEAS
;
A
#
# COMPACT_ATOMS: atom_id res chain seq x y z
N MET A 1 29.39 -48.89 -6.26
CA MET A 1 30.49 -49.65 -5.61
C MET A 1 31.00 -48.85 -4.41
N SER A 2 31.77 -49.48 -3.53
CA SER A 2 32.46 -48.86 -2.36
C SER A 2 33.33 -47.65 -2.80
N MET A 3 33.69 -46.65 -1.98
CA MET A 3 34.13 -46.72 -0.57
C MET A 3 33.75 -45.52 0.31
N SER A 4 33.98 -45.68 1.61
CA SER A 4 33.94 -44.65 2.65
C SER A 4 35.36 -44.26 3.09
N THR A 5 35.54 -43.02 3.56
CA THR A 5 36.63 -42.65 4.48
C THR A 5 36.16 -41.53 5.42
N ALA A 6 36.28 -41.77 6.72
CA ALA A 6 36.21 -40.74 7.76
C ALA A 6 37.62 -40.54 8.35
N LEU A 7 37.89 -39.36 8.92
CA LEU A 7 39.09 -39.09 9.71
C LEU A 7 38.74 -38.19 10.91
N THR A 8 39.45 -38.39 12.02
CA THR A 8 39.06 -37.89 13.34
C THR A 8 40.22 -37.24 14.09
N LEU A 9 39.93 -36.07 14.67
CA LEU A 9 40.34 -35.57 16.00
C LEU A 9 41.83 -35.40 16.39
N GLU A 10 42.03 -34.27 17.09
CA GLU A 10 42.85 -34.09 18.32
C GLU A 10 44.32 -33.62 18.25
N PRO A 11 44.88 -33.02 19.34
CA PRO A 11 45.42 -31.64 19.24
C PRO A 11 46.80 -31.45 19.90
N LEU A 12 47.24 -30.18 20.07
CA LEU A 12 48.38 -29.82 20.92
C LEU A 12 48.10 -28.59 21.81
N PHE A 13 48.52 -28.70 23.08
CA PHE A 13 48.50 -27.63 24.09
C PHE A 13 49.77 -26.76 24.05
N GLY A 14 49.68 -25.52 24.55
CA GLY A 14 50.83 -24.64 24.75
C GLY A 14 50.58 -23.54 25.80
N PHE A 15 50.78 -23.85 27.08
CA PHE A 15 50.68 -22.88 28.19
C PHE A 15 51.88 -21.92 28.25
N ASN A 16 51.66 -20.70 28.73
CA ASN A 16 52.68 -19.98 29.51
C ASN A 16 52.06 -18.95 30.48
N THR A 17 52.63 -18.78 31.68
CA THR A 17 52.04 -17.95 32.76
C THR A 17 53.09 -17.31 33.69
N ARG A 18 52.86 -16.03 34.07
CA ARG A 18 53.44 -15.24 35.19
C ARG A 18 52.77 -13.83 35.15
N ARG A 19 52.28 -13.15 36.21
CA ARG A 19 52.76 -12.87 37.60
C ARG A 19 54.06 -12.03 37.61
N ASP A 20 54.20 -10.87 38.28
CA ASP A 20 53.56 -10.33 39.50
C ASP A 20 53.34 -8.77 39.50
N ILE A 21 53.12 -8.16 40.69
CA ILE A 21 52.82 -6.74 41.05
C ILE A 21 53.63 -6.39 42.35
N PRO A 22 53.58 -5.20 43.04
CA PRO A 22 53.09 -3.82 42.78
C PRO A 22 54.09 -2.68 43.22
N ILE A 23 53.60 -1.51 43.70
CA ILE A 23 54.26 -0.39 44.47
C ILE A 23 54.64 0.90 43.67
N SER A 24 54.71 2.10 44.29
CA SER A 24 53.60 3.08 44.46
C SER A 24 54.06 4.49 44.98
N ILE A 25 53.12 5.45 45.12
CA ILE A 25 53.18 6.82 45.75
C ILE A 25 54.14 7.86 45.06
N ILE A 26 54.30 9.19 45.33
CA ILE A 26 54.06 10.16 46.44
C ILE A 26 53.60 11.59 45.95
N HIS A 27 52.45 12.11 46.42
CA HIS A 27 52.05 13.55 46.67
C HIS A 27 51.99 14.64 45.53
N ARG A 28 51.41 15.87 45.70
CA ARG A 28 51.07 16.70 46.90
C ARG A 28 49.96 17.78 46.71
N SER A 29 49.20 18.08 47.79
CA SER A 29 48.48 19.36 48.13
C SER A 29 47.37 19.91 47.18
N SER A 30 46.32 20.66 47.61
CA SER A 30 45.83 21.07 48.96
C SER A 30 44.34 21.55 48.94
N LYS A 31 43.67 21.53 50.11
CA LYS A 31 42.31 22.08 50.41
C LYS A 31 42.41 23.51 51.06
N PRO A 32 41.34 24.14 51.59
CA PRO A 32 40.05 24.60 51.00
C PRO A 32 39.64 26.06 51.42
N LYS A 33 38.48 26.57 50.98
CA LYS A 33 37.44 27.38 51.72
C LYS A 33 36.52 28.19 50.77
N THR A 34 35.49 28.98 51.17
CA THR A 34 34.16 28.77 51.84
C THR A 34 33.38 30.13 51.80
N LEU A 35 32.03 30.14 51.93
CA LEU A 35 31.10 31.28 52.21
C LEU A 35 30.57 32.23 51.09
N LEU A 36 29.26 32.07 50.76
CA LEU A 36 28.11 32.99 50.98
C LEU A 36 28.13 34.51 50.63
N LEU A 37 27.23 34.92 49.69
CA LEU A 37 26.17 36.00 49.72
C LEU A 37 26.49 37.48 50.15
N PRO A 38 25.63 38.53 49.87
CA PRO A 38 24.53 38.67 48.89
C PRO A 38 24.61 39.92 47.91
N PRO A 39 23.84 41.07 47.98
CA PRO A 39 23.24 41.78 46.81
C PRO A 39 23.67 43.30 46.73
N PRO A 40 22.93 44.36 46.22
CA PRO A 40 21.60 44.46 45.53
C PRO A 40 21.40 45.53 44.39
N SER A 41 20.21 45.48 43.76
CA SER A 41 19.30 46.57 43.26
C SER A 41 19.73 47.81 42.42
N SER A 42 19.00 47.96 41.29
CA SER A 42 18.21 49.14 40.82
C SER A 42 18.79 50.42 40.13
N LEU A 43 18.13 50.76 38.99
CA LEU A 43 17.61 52.08 38.53
C LEU A 43 18.52 53.21 37.92
N SER A 44 18.39 53.36 36.60
CA SER A 44 17.96 54.57 35.83
C SER A 44 18.77 55.89 35.74
N SER A 45 19.25 56.17 34.51
CA SER A 45 19.00 57.37 33.65
C SER A 45 19.58 58.78 33.94
N SER A 46 20.10 59.39 32.87
CA SER A 46 20.29 60.84 32.59
C SER A 46 20.18 61.05 31.05
N THR A 47 19.34 61.93 30.47
CA THR A 47 19.36 63.42 30.35
C THR A 47 20.56 63.97 29.50
N ILE A 48 20.49 65.02 28.64
CA ILE A 48 19.44 66.04 28.35
C ILE A 48 19.62 66.73 26.94
N ILE A 49 18.54 66.82 26.13
CA ILE A 49 17.90 68.01 25.47
C ILE A 49 18.59 68.97 24.42
N LYS A 50 17.84 69.26 23.31
CA LYS A 50 17.81 70.45 22.36
C LYS A 50 18.90 70.64 21.27
N SER A 51 18.67 71.32 20.12
CA SER A 51 17.46 72.03 19.57
C SER A 51 17.49 72.31 18.03
N SER A 52 16.29 72.45 17.42
CA SER A 52 15.91 73.23 16.19
C SER A 52 16.53 72.87 14.83
N SER A 53 15.85 72.94 13.67
CA SER A 53 14.45 73.27 13.25
C SER A 53 14.03 72.29 12.11
N TRP A 54 13.01 72.39 11.24
CA TRP A 54 11.86 73.26 10.86
C TRP A 54 10.93 72.37 9.97
N SER A 55 9.74 72.70 9.42
CA SER A 55 8.77 73.83 9.44
C SER A 55 7.32 73.24 9.30
N TRP A 56 6.29 73.94 8.80
CA TRP A 56 4.85 73.52 8.90
C TRP A 56 3.97 73.66 7.63
N SER A 57 2.95 72.78 7.55
CA SER A 57 1.55 72.92 7.04
C SER A 57 1.15 73.08 5.54
N VAL A 58 0.34 72.09 5.07
CA VAL A 58 -0.97 72.22 4.32
C VAL A 58 -0.93 72.73 2.84
N SER A 59 -1.62 72.20 1.80
CA SER A 59 -2.80 71.29 1.67
C SER A 59 -2.90 70.51 0.30
N HIS A 60 -3.98 69.71 0.16
CA HIS A 60 -4.74 69.34 -1.07
C HIS A 60 -4.46 68.05 -1.92
N LYS A 61 -5.54 67.23 -1.99
CA LYS A 61 -6.19 66.55 -3.16
C LYS A 61 -5.37 65.70 -4.17
N LEU A 62 -5.79 64.44 -4.36
CA LEU A 62 -6.49 63.89 -5.56
C LEU A 62 -6.75 62.37 -5.35
N HIS A 63 -8.00 61.92 -5.29
CA HIS A 63 -8.76 61.25 -6.38
C HIS A 63 -8.32 59.81 -6.75
N ALA A 64 -9.16 58.85 -6.36
CA ALA A 64 -9.35 57.57 -7.05
C ALA A 64 -10.86 57.47 -7.44
N PRO A 65 -11.21 57.08 -8.68
CA PRO A 65 -12.60 57.04 -9.14
C PRO A 65 -13.35 55.76 -8.71
N LYS A 66 -14.68 55.82 -8.73
CA LYS A 66 -15.60 54.68 -8.55
C LYS A 66 -16.08 54.15 -9.91
N PHE A 67 -16.49 52.89 -9.94
CA PHE A 67 -17.78 52.43 -10.48
C PHE A 67 -18.25 51.32 -9.52
N GLU A 68 -19.17 51.61 -8.59
CA GLU A 68 -20.63 51.64 -8.77
C GLU A 68 -21.26 50.24 -8.80
N ALA A 69 -21.79 49.83 -7.65
CA ALA A 69 -22.80 48.79 -7.57
C ALA A 69 -24.18 49.39 -7.85
N PHE A 70 -24.99 48.75 -8.69
CA PHE A 70 -26.41 49.06 -8.80
C PHE A 70 -27.12 48.55 -7.54
N ALA A 71 -27.73 49.47 -6.78
CA ALA A 71 -28.71 49.12 -5.78
C ALA A 71 -30.07 48.92 -6.46
N ALA A 72 -30.71 47.78 -6.23
CA ALA A 72 -32.09 47.52 -6.60
C ALA A 72 -32.86 47.09 -5.34
N ASN A 73 -33.88 47.87 -5.02
CA ASN A 73 -34.60 47.90 -3.74
C ASN A 73 -34.95 46.50 -3.18
N THR A 74 -34.69 46.32 -1.88
CA THR A 74 -35.60 45.53 -1.03
C THR A 74 -36.96 46.22 -0.99
N ASP A 75 -38.00 45.55 -1.46
CA ASP A 75 -39.37 45.82 -1.02
C ASP A 75 -39.86 44.66 -0.13
N THR A 76 -40.75 44.99 0.81
CA THR A 76 -40.99 44.22 2.04
C THR A 76 -41.64 42.85 1.84
N LEU A 77 -41.05 41.84 2.48
CA LEU A 77 -41.78 40.80 3.22
C LEU A 77 -41.05 40.54 4.55
N GLU A 78 -41.73 40.71 5.68
CA GLU A 78 -41.25 40.20 6.97
C GLU A 78 -41.30 38.66 6.95
N PRO A 79 -40.43 37.98 7.72
CA PRO A 79 -40.99 37.42 8.95
C PRO A 79 -40.04 37.36 10.18
N LEU A 80 -40.63 37.62 11.34
CA LEU A 80 -40.36 37.05 12.67
C LEU A 80 -38.97 37.22 13.32
N GLN A 81 -38.99 37.09 14.65
CA GLN A 81 -37.88 37.33 15.56
C GLN A 81 -37.06 36.05 15.82
N SER A 82 -35.74 36.24 16.01
CA SER A 82 -34.90 35.54 17.00
C SER A 82 -35.16 34.06 17.32
N SER A 83 -34.26 33.17 16.90
CA SER A 83 -34.02 31.87 17.56
C SER A 83 -32.55 31.46 17.45
N ASP A 84 -32.01 30.81 18.48
CA ASP A 84 -30.58 30.59 18.64
C ASP A 84 -30.01 29.50 17.71
N VAL A 85 -28.94 29.86 17.00
CA VAL A 85 -28.09 28.91 16.27
C VAL A 85 -27.10 28.30 17.27
N LEU A 86 -27.28 27.02 17.58
CA LEU A 86 -26.44 26.27 18.52
C LEU A 86 -25.08 25.91 17.92
N PHE A 87 -25.05 25.63 16.61
CA PHE A 87 -23.83 25.24 15.89
C PHE A 87 -23.91 25.65 14.42
N SER A 88 -22.77 25.97 13.80
CA SER A 88 -22.62 26.10 12.36
C SER A 88 -21.17 25.82 11.94
N LYS A 89 -20.96 24.94 10.95
CA LYS A 89 -19.63 24.61 10.40
C LYS A 89 -19.74 24.26 8.92
N ILE A 90 -18.80 24.76 8.13
CA ILE A 90 -18.58 24.34 6.74
C ILE A 90 -17.36 23.41 6.72
N PHE A 91 -17.51 22.25 6.10
CA PHE A 91 -16.49 21.24 5.89
C PHE A 91 -16.05 21.31 4.42
N PRO A 92 -14.81 21.70 4.10
CA PRO A 92 -14.29 21.64 2.73
C PRO A 92 -13.97 20.18 2.36
N ILE A 93 -14.44 19.76 1.18
CA ILE A 93 -14.28 18.41 0.64
C ILE A 93 -13.50 18.51 -0.66
N ASN A 94 -12.47 17.68 -0.85
CA ASN A 94 -11.85 17.51 -2.16
C ASN A 94 -12.26 16.15 -2.72
N ARG A 95 -12.79 16.13 -3.94
CA ARG A 95 -13.13 14.93 -4.71
C ARG A 95 -12.19 14.81 -5.91
N THR A 96 -12.03 13.62 -6.46
CA THR A 96 -11.38 13.43 -7.77
C THR A 96 -12.46 13.21 -8.83
N GLU A 97 -12.35 13.90 -9.95
CA GLU A 97 -13.19 13.71 -11.13
C GLU A 97 -12.33 13.33 -12.34
N LEU A 98 -12.82 12.42 -13.19
CA LEU A 98 -12.14 11.98 -14.41
C LEU A 98 -12.63 12.83 -15.59
N LEU A 99 -11.74 13.61 -16.19
CA LEU A 99 -11.99 14.32 -17.45
C LEU A 99 -11.55 13.47 -18.63
N GLU A 100 -12.50 13.12 -19.51
CA GLU A 100 -12.18 12.53 -20.81
C GLU A 100 -11.72 13.60 -21.81
N GLY A 101 -10.72 13.26 -22.63
CA GLY A 101 -10.19 14.14 -23.65
C GLY A 101 -9.37 13.37 -24.69
N LYS A 102 -8.54 14.10 -25.43
CA LYS A 102 -7.81 13.57 -26.60
C LYS A 102 -6.39 14.11 -26.68
N ILE A 103 -5.50 13.25 -27.14
CA ILE A 103 -4.24 13.60 -27.79
C ILE A 103 -4.48 13.60 -29.29
N PHE A 104 -3.93 14.58 -30.01
CA PHE A 104 -3.87 14.58 -31.47
C PHE A 104 -2.42 14.57 -31.94
N VAL A 105 -2.16 13.81 -33.00
CA VAL A 105 -0.86 13.70 -33.67
C VAL A 105 -1.08 13.92 -35.16
N ARG A 106 -0.41 14.92 -35.73
CA ARG A 106 -0.50 15.27 -37.15
C ARG A 106 0.89 15.36 -37.77
N LEU A 107 1.07 14.75 -38.93
CA LEU A 107 2.31 14.83 -39.72
C LEU A 107 1.98 15.47 -41.06
N ASP A 108 2.40 16.72 -41.25
CA ASP A 108 2.14 17.55 -42.43
C ASP A 108 3.41 17.72 -43.28
N GLN A 109 3.27 17.93 -44.60
CA GLN A 109 4.41 18.31 -45.43
C GLN A 109 4.77 19.78 -45.20
N GLY A 110 6.04 20.06 -44.87
CA GLY A 110 6.54 21.39 -44.53
C GLY A 110 6.56 22.35 -45.72
N LYS A 111 6.59 23.66 -45.41
CA LYS A 111 6.44 24.77 -46.39
C LYS A 111 7.45 24.74 -47.55
N ASP A 112 8.65 24.20 -47.32
CA ASP A 112 9.72 24.10 -48.32
C ASP A 112 9.67 22.80 -49.16
N LEU A 113 8.57 22.04 -49.08
CA LEU A 113 8.28 20.77 -49.78
C LEU A 113 9.24 19.60 -49.52
N ARG A 114 10.39 19.82 -48.87
CA ARG A 114 11.42 18.80 -48.58
C ARG A 114 11.49 18.32 -47.13
N ASN A 115 10.86 19.06 -46.21
CA ASN A 115 10.81 18.77 -44.78
C ASN A 115 9.37 18.38 -44.37
N TRP A 116 9.21 17.84 -43.17
CA TRP A 116 7.90 17.53 -42.59
C TRP A 116 7.70 18.29 -41.28
N GLU A 117 6.46 18.58 -40.89
CA GLU A 117 6.12 19.20 -39.61
C GLU A 117 5.30 18.18 -38.79
N LEU A 118 5.81 17.79 -37.62
CA LEU A 118 5.07 16.97 -36.65
C LEU A 118 4.40 17.90 -35.62
N THR A 119 3.07 17.93 -35.61
CA THR A 119 2.28 18.56 -34.55
C THR A 119 1.83 17.48 -33.55
N VAL A 120 2.10 17.67 -32.27
CA VAL A 120 1.52 16.88 -31.16
C VAL A 120 0.76 17.82 -30.24
N GLY A 121 -0.44 17.45 -29.80
CA GLY A 121 -1.22 18.28 -28.90
C GLY A 121 -2.26 17.55 -28.08
N CYS A 122 -2.88 18.28 -27.15
CA CYS A 122 -3.86 17.80 -26.19
C CYS A 122 -4.95 18.87 -25.94
N ASN A 123 -6.21 18.45 -25.80
CA ASN A 123 -7.33 19.35 -25.52
C ASN A 123 -7.74 19.45 -24.03
N LEU A 124 -7.06 18.73 -23.14
CA LEU A 124 -7.32 18.77 -21.70
C LEU A 124 -6.61 19.94 -21.01
N PRO A 125 -7.18 20.51 -19.93
CA PRO A 125 -6.51 21.52 -19.13
C PRO A 125 -5.31 20.92 -18.37
N GLY A 126 -4.18 21.62 -18.38
CA GLY A 126 -2.95 21.23 -17.69
C GLY A 126 -1.72 21.96 -18.23
N LYS A 127 -0.54 21.71 -17.65
CA LYS A 127 0.75 22.17 -18.19
C LYS A 127 1.44 21.02 -18.88
N TRP A 128 1.14 20.87 -20.16
CA TRP A 128 1.59 19.72 -20.94
C TRP A 128 3.04 19.89 -21.44
N VAL A 129 3.84 18.85 -21.21
CA VAL A 129 5.20 18.67 -21.72
C VAL A 129 5.22 17.44 -22.62
N LEU A 130 5.80 17.58 -23.80
CA LEU A 130 6.22 16.47 -24.65
C LEU A 130 7.60 16.02 -24.19
N HIS A 131 7.73 14.80 -23.69
CA HIS A 131 9.01 14.17 -23.41
C HIS A 131 9.31 13.18 -24.54
N TRP A 132 10.38 13.42 -25.32
CA TRP A 132 10.59 12.74 -26.59
C TRP A 132 12.06 12.50 -26.96
N GLY A 133 12.26 11.54 -27.86
CA GLY A 133 13.55 11.14 -28.43
C GLY A 133 13.37 10.48 -29.80
N VAL A 134 14.47 10.00 -30.39
CA VAL A 134 14.49 9.33 -31.70
C VAL A 134 15.07 7.92 -31.60
N SER A 135 14.81 7.09 -32.61
CA SER A 135 15.48 5.79 -32.82
C SER A 135 16.10 5.77 -34.22
N ARG A 136 17.29 5.15 -34.35
CA ARG A 136 17.98 4.97 -35.63
C ARG A 136 17.58 3.66 -36.29
N LEU A 137 18.19 3.35 -37.44
CA LEU A 137 17.87 2.16 -38.23
C LEU A 137 18.45 0.85 -37.68
N ASP A 138 19.54 0.92 -36.91
CA ASP A 138 20.31 -0.25 -36.45
C ASP A 138 20.10 -0.58 -34.95
N ASP A 139 19.27 0.18 -34.23
CA ASP A 139 19.07 0.04 -32.78
C ASP A 139 18.23 -1.20 -32.41
N VAL A 140 18.91 -2.30 -32.07
CA VAL A 140 18.28 -3.49 -31.46
C VAL A 140 18.26 -3.34 -29.92
N GLY A 141 17.63 -2.25 -29.46
CA GLY A 141 17.52 -1.88 -28.05
C GLY A 141 16.31 -0.98 -27.79
N SER A 142 16.01 -0.69 -26.52
CA SER A 142 14.95 0.28 -26.14
C SER A 142 15.50 1.65 -25.74
N GLU A 143 16.75 1.93 -26.07
CA GLU A 143 17.37 3.22 -25.79
C GLU A 143 16.89 4.23 -26.85
N TRP A 144 16.70 5.48 -26.42
CA TRP A 144 16.36 6.59 -27.29
C TRP A 144 17.58 7.48 -27.42
N ASP A 145 17.73 8.11 -28.57
CA ASP A 145 18.71 9.17 -28.77
C ASP A 145 18.04 10.54 -28.59
N GLN A 146 18.81 11.52 -28.13
CA GLN A 146 18.41 12.92 -28.32
C GLN A 146 18.32 13.23 -29.82
N PRO A 147 17.23 13.90 -30.27
CA PRO A 147 17.09 14.35 -31.65
C PRO A 147 18.23 15.32 -32.04
N PRO A 148 18.58 15.39 -33.34
CA PRO A 148 19.50 16.40 -33.87
C PRO A 148 19.14 17.83 -33.43
N ARG A 149 20.16 18.67 -33.21
CA ARG A 149 20.00 20.03 -32.66
C ARG A 149 19.14 20.94 -33.53
N ASP A 150 19.07 20.67 -34.82
CA ASP A 150 18.23 21.33 -35.83
C ASP A 150 16.75 20.94 -35.73
N MET A 151 16.41 19.80 -35.10
CA MET A 151 15.04 19.36 -34.85
C MET A 151 14.49 19.80 -33.48
N ILE A 152 15.32 20.34 -32.57
CA ILE A 152 14.90 20.70 -31.20
C ILE A 152 14.19 22.06 -31.18
N PRO A 153 12.90 22.16 -30.77
CA PRO A 153 12.20 23.44 -30.70
C PRO A 153 12.82 24.40 -29.67
N PRO A 154 12.90 25.72 -29.96
CA PRO A 154 13.45 26.70 -29.05
C PRO A 154 12.75 26.73 -27.68
N GLY A 155 13.54 26.62 -26.61
CA GLY A 155 13.07 26.56 -25.22
C GLY A 155 12.95 25.15 -24.63
N SER A 156 13.21 24.10 -25.42
CA SER A 156 13.24 22.72 -24.92
C SER A 156 14.41 22.47 -23.97
N VAL A 157 14.23 21.55 -23.01
CA VAL A 157 15.22 21.19 -21.99
C VAL A 157 15.77 19.79 -22.25
N PRO A 158 17.10 19.58 -22.33
CA PRO A 158 17.67 18.26 -22.48
C PRO A 158 17.58 17.45 -21.18
N ILE A 159 17.05 16.24 -21.26
CA ILE A 159 16.98 15.29 -20.15
C ILE A 159 18.08 14.24 -20.35
N LYS A 160 19.14 14.37 -19.55
CA LYS A 160 20.38 13.57 -19.67
C LYS A 160 20.93 13.63 -21.11
N ASP A 161 21.13 12.48 -21.73
CA ASP A 161 21.69 12.22 -23.05
C ASP A 161 20.69 11.57 -24.04
N TYR A 162 19.58 11.00 -23.55
CA TYR A 162 18.64 10.21 -24.37
C TYR A 162 17.29 10.88 -24.72
N ALA A 163 16.90 11.98 -24.06
CA ALA A 163 15.60 12.62 -24.30
C ALA A 163 15.61 14.15 -24.18
N ILE A 164 14.54 14.78 -24.68
CA ILE A 164 14.26 16.22 -24.62
C ILE A 164 12.85 16.42 -24.06
N GLU A 165 12.66 17.43 -23.19
CA GLU A 165 11.35 17.91 -22.76
C GLU A 165 11.01 19.25 -23.45
N THR A 166 9.84 19.33 -24.09
CA THR A 166 9.34 20.51 -24.79
C THR A 166 7.92 20.84 -24.34
N HIS A 167 7.70 22.01 -23.74
CA HIS A 167 6.37 22.49 -23.34
C HIS A 167 5.45 22.73 -24.54
N LEU A 168 4.23 22.18 -24.48
CA LEU A 168 3.14 22.53 -25.39
C LEU A 168 2.64 23.94 -25.06
N LYS A 169 2.30 24.69 -26.10
CA LYS A 169 1.82 26.08 -26.01
C LYS A 169 0.33 26.11 -26.35
N LYS A 170 -0.45 26.97 -25.70
CA LYS A 170 -1.88 27.11 -26.04
C LYS A 170 -2.01 27.57 -27.50
N SER A 171 -2.81 26.84 -28.30
CA SER A 171 -2.95 27.09 -29.73
C SER A 171 -3.56 28.47 -29.99
N THR A 172 -2.97 29.22 -30.94
CA THR A 172 -3.47 30.55 -31.33
C THR A 172 -4.60 30.49 -32.38
N SER A 173 -5.09 29.29 -32.70
CA SER A 173 -6.09 29.06 -33.76
C SER A 173 -7.43 28.50 -33.27
N SER A 174 -7.57 28.22 -31.97
CA SER A 174 -8.83 27.79 -31.35
C SER A 174 -9.75 28.97 -31.02
N SER A 175 -11.06 28.80 -31.24
CA SER A 175 -12.11 29.71 -30.79
C SER A 175 -12.16 29.86 -29.26
N GLU A 176 -12.72 30.97 -28.78
CA GLU A 176 -12.86 31.26 -27.34
C GLU A 176 -13.67 30.17 -26.62
N GLY A 177 -12.99 29.42 -25.73
CA GLY A 177 -13.56 28.31 -24.96
C GLY A 177 -12.66 27.07 -24.97
N ASP A 178 -11.97 26.82 -26.08
CA ASP A 178 -11.21 25.59 -26.29
C ASP A 178 -9.81 25.63 -25.61
N ASN A 179 -9.48 24.57 -24.86
CA ASN A 179 -8.22 24.43 -24.09
C ASN A 179 -7.17 23.57 -24.83
N PHE A 180 -6.92 23.91 -26.08
CA PHE A 180 -5.97 23.18 -26.93
C PHE A 180 -4.54 23.64 -26.71
N HIS A 181 -3.67 22.69 -26.37
CA HIS A 181 -2.23 22.88 -26.23
C HIS A 181 -1.53 22.06 -27.34
N GLU A 182 -0.55 22.65 -28.03
CA GLU A 182 0.19 21.99 -29.11
C GLU A 182 1.70 22.32 -29.08
N VAL A 183 2.49 21.42 -29.65
CA VAL A 183 3.89 21.63 -30.00
C VAL A 183 4.08 21.20 -31.46
N LYS A 184 4.93 21.95 -32.17
CA LYS A 184 5.33 21.70 -33.56
C LYS A 184 6.83 21.41 -33.59
N ILE A 185 7.23 20.39 -34.35
CA ILE A 185 8.60 19.93 -34.52
C ILE A 185 8.88 19.87 -36.01
N ASP A 186 9.85 20.65 -36.47
CA ASP A 186 10.35 20.58 -37.84
C ASP A 186 11.26 19.34 -38.01
N LEU A 187 10.92 18.49 -38.97
CA LEU A 187 11.64 17.25 -39.25
C LEU A 187 12.54 17.44 -40.47
N THR A 188 13.85 17.45 -40.23
CA THR A 188 14.87 17.42 -41.28
C THR A 188 15.02 15.99 -41.82
N SER A 189 15.15 15.84 -43.13
CA SER A 189 15.17 14.53 -43.81
C SER A 189 16.54 13.85 -43.72
N ASN A 190 16.99 13.55 -42.49
CA ASN A 190 18.16 12.72 -42.22
C ASN A 190 17.82 11.23 -42.39
N SER A 191 18.57 10.52 -43.23
CA SER A 191 18.36 9.11 -43.55
C SER A 191 18.61 8.11 -42.41
N GLU A 192 19.21 8.55 -41.30
CA GLU A 192 19.52 7.69 -40.15
C GLU A 192 18.34 7.48 -39.19
N ILE A 193 17.37 8.40 -39.14
CA ILE A 193 16.29 8.38 -38.14
C ILE A 193 15.11 7.54 -38.66
N SER A 194 14.77 6.49 -37.92
CA SER A 194 13.69 5.56 -38.28
C SER A 194 12.33 5.96 -37.68
N ALA A 195 12.32 6.52 -36.47
CA ALA A 195 11.11 6.95 -35.77
C ALA A 195 11.38 8.03 -34.71
N ILE A 196 10.32 8.74 -34.33
CA ILE A 196 10.22 9.55 -33.11
C ILE A 196 9.42 8.77 -32.08
N ASN A 197 9.90 8.74 -30.84
CA ASN A 197 9.17 8.18 -29.70
C ASN A 197 8.88 9.31 -28.70
N PHE A 198 7.67 9.33 -28.12
CA PHE A 198 7.30 10.34 -27.13
C PHE A 198 6.28 9.86 -26.10
N VAL A 199 6.17 10.62 -25.01
CA VAL A 199 5.07 10.59 -24.04
C VAL A 199 4.63 12.01 -23.69
N LEU A 200 3.39 12.17 -23.25
CA LEU A 200 2.93 13.43 -22.66
C LEU A 200 3.02 13.35 -21.13
N LYS A 201 3.36 14.48 -20.52
CA LYS A 201 3.53 14.68 -19.08
C LYS A 201 2.76 15.93 -18.69
N ASP A 202 1.99 15.87 -17.61
CA ASP A 202 1.33 17.05 -17.04
C ASP A 202 2.13 17.54 -15.83
N GLU A 203 2.78 18.70 -15.93
CA GLU A 203 3.63 19.24 -14.86
C GLU A 203 2.87 19.58 -13.58
N GLU A 204 1.55 19.79 -13.66
CA GLU A 204 0.74 20.16 -12.48
C GLU A 204 0.42 18.97 -11.57
N THR A 205 0.35 17.76 -12.15
CA THR A 205 0.07 16.51 -11.42
C THR A 205 1.30 15.59 -11.33
N GLY A 206 2.29 15.78 -12.22
CA GLY A 206 3.40 14.84 -12.43
C GLY A 206 3.01 13.58 -13.20
N ALA A 207 1.76 13.48 -13.68
CA ALA A 207 1.25 12.29 -14.35
C ALA A 207 1.83 12.13 -15.78
N TRP A 208 2.06 10.89 -16.16
CA TRP A 208 2.57 10.50 -17.48
C TRP A 208 1.48 9.76 -18.28
N PHE A 209 1.42 10.05 -19.57
CA PHE A 209 0.40 9.55 -20.47
C PHE A 209 1.09 8.81 -21.61
N GLN A 210 0.66 7.57 -21.86
CA GLN A 210 1.27 6.58 -22.76
C GLN A 210 0.19 5.87 -23.58
N HIS A 211 0.55 5.35 -24.75
CA HIS A 211 -0.36 4.56 -25.58
C HIS A 211 -0.29 3.07 -25.22
N LYS A 212 -1.36 2.53 -24.62
CA LYS A 212 -1.45 1.11 -24.21
C LYS A 212 -0.33 0.65 -23.26
N GLY A 213 0.13 1.54 -22.37
CA GLY A 213 1.23 1.24 -21.43
C GLY A 213 2.61 1.14 -22.08
N ARG A 214 2.78 1.78 -23.24
CA ARG A 214 4.04 1.92 -24.00
C ARG A 214 4.06 3.31 -24.66
N ASP A 215 5.20 3.73 -25.15
CA ASP A 215 5.38 5.10 -25.66
C ASP A 215 4.79 5.31 -27.06
N PHE A 216 4.35 6.54 -27.37
CA PHE A 216 3.78 6.88 -28.68
C PHE A 216 4.89 6.87 -29.73
N LYS A 217 4.68 6.18 -30.87
CA LYS A 217 5.72 6.00 -31.91
C LYS A 217 5.26 6.47 -33.29
N VAL A 218 5.98 7.44 -33.85
CA VAL A 218 5.76 7.99 -35.20
C VAL A 218 6.91 7.54 -36.11
N PRO A 219 6.68 6.62 -37.06
CA PRO A 219 7.72 6.18 -37.99
C PRO A 219 7.98 7.24 -39.07
N LEU A 220 9.26 7.42 -39.42
CA LEU A 220 9.71 8.29 -40.51
C LEU A 220 10.21 7.50 -41.74
N VAL A 221 10.35 6.17 -41.60
CA VAL A 221 10.68 5.25 -42.71
C VAL A 221 9.56 4.24 -42.96
N SER A 222 9.31 3.94 -44.23
CA SER A 222 8.12 3.19 -44.70
C SER A 222 8.25 1.66 -44.64
N TYR A 223 9.31 1.12 -44.03
CA TYR A 223 9.63 -0.32 -43.96
C TYR A 223 9.87 -0.85 -42.53
N MET A 224 9.39 -0.15 -41.50
CA MET A 224 9.37 -0.72 -40.14
C MET A 224 8.41 -1.91 -40.06
N LYS A 225 8.78 -2.95 -39.31
CA LYS A 225 7.88 -4.09 -38.99
C LYS A 225 6.67 -3.58 -38.20
N GLU A 226 5.52 -4.22 -38.41
CA GLU A 226 4.26 -3.84 -37.76
C GLU A 226 4.36 -3.91 -36.24
N ASP A 227 4.18 -2.77 -35.58
CA ASP A 227 4.13 -2.62 -34.12
C ASP A 227 2.82 -1.91 -33.76
N ALA A 228 2.09 -2.46 -32.79
CA ALA A 228 0.76 -2.00 -32.37
C ALA A 228 0.74 -0.59 -31.73
N ASN A 229 1.92 0.04 -31.57
CA ASN A 229 2.10 1.43 -31.15
C ASN A 229 2.22 2.45 -32.30
N ILE A 230 2.40 2.00 -33.55
CA ILE A 230 2.67 2.89 -34.69
C ILE A 230 1.47 3.81 -34.95
N ILE A 231 1.76 5.11 -35.00
CA ILE A 231 0.83 6.18 -35.39
C ILE A 231 1.17 6.57 -36.82
N GLY A 232 0.30 6.23 -37.76
CA GLY A 232 0.55 6.44 -39.19
C GLY A 232 -0.62 5.99 -40.09
N PRO A 233 -0.49 6.16 -41.42
CA PRO A 233 -1.55 5.87 -42.38
C PRO A 233 -1.84 4.37 -42.49
N LYS A 234 -3.09 3.98 -42.22
CA LYS A 234 -3.55 2.58 -42.30
C LYS A 234 -3.78 2.15 -43.75
N LYS A 235 -2.82 1.43 -44.34
CA LYS A 235 -3.00 0.72 -45.61
C LYS A 235 -3.93 -0.47 -45.38
N GLY A 236 -5.19 -0.33 -45.79
CA GLY A 236 -6.24 -1.32 -45.53
C GLY A 236 -6.51 -2.25 -46.72
N PHE A 237 -6.85 -3.49 -46.41
CA PHE A 237 -7.78 -4.31 -47.20
C PHE A 237 -8.68 -5.10 -46.25
N SER A 238 -9.86 -5.51 -46.71
CA SER A 238 -10.98 -5.89 -45.85
C SER A 238 -11.69 -7.16 -46.30
N PHE A 239 -12.29 -7.87 -45.34
CA PHE A 239 -13.67 -8.38 -45.45
C PHE A 239 -14.31 -8.52 -44.06
N TRP A 240 -15.57 -8.95 -44.00
CA TRP A 240 -16.58 -8.66 -42.96
C TRP A 240 -17.32 -9.95 -42.52
N PRO A 241 -18.34 -9.96 -41.61
CA PRO A 241 -19.14 -8.83 -41.09
C PRO A 241 -19.40 -8.79 -39.55
N GLY A 242 -19.87 -7.62 -39.05
CA GLY A 242 -20.37 -7.48 -37.67
C GLY A 242 -20.93 -6.10 -37.29
N ALA A 243 -22.17 -5.80 -37.68
CA ALA A 243 -23.05 -4.73 -37.14
C ALA A 243 -22.58 -3.25 -37.11
N LEU A 244 -22.70 -2.58 -38.27
CA LEU A 244 -23.22 -1.20 -38.51
C LEU A 244 -23.00 -0.04 -37.50
N GLY A 245 -22.40 1.04 -38.03
CA GLY A 245 -22.59 2.45 -37.60
C GLY A 245 -22.58 3.37 -38.82
N GLN A 246 -23.36 4.46 -38.84
CA GLN A 246 -23.74 5.17 -40.08
C GLN A 246 -23.03 6.52 -40.34
N ILE A 247 -22.75 6.79 -41.63
CA ILE A 247 -22.76 8.11 -42.33
C ILE A 247 -21.75 9.15 -41.80
N SER A 248 -20.73 9.55 -42.58
CA SER A 248 -20.92 10.52 -43.69
C SER A 248 -19.86 10.43 -44.78
N ASN A 249 -20.23 10.83 -46.00
CA ASN A 249 -19.34 10.97 -47.16
C ASN A 249 -19.92 12.09 -48.05
N ILE A 250 -19.15 13.14 -48.40
CA ILE A 250 -19.60 14.16 -49.38
C ILE A 250 -18.40 14.91 -50.00
N LEU A 251 -18.35 14.93 -51.34
CA LEU A 251 -17.50 15.74 -52.23
C LEU A 251 -15.95 15.60 -52.08
N LEU A 252 -15.13 15.73 -53.13
CA LEU A 252 -15.33 16.18 -54.52
C LEU A 252 -14.55 15.27 -55.52
N LYS A 253 -14.87 15.37 -56.82
CA LYS A 253 -14.17 14.71 -57.94
C LYS A 253 -13.42 15.73 -58.83
N SER A 254 -12.25 15.34 -59.33
CA SER A 254 -11.78 15.57 -60.71
C SER A 254 -10.54 14.68 -60.95
N GLU A 255 -10.60 13.59 -61.75
CA GLU A 255 -10.60 13.55 -63.23
C GLU A 255 -9.31 14.08 -63.90
N ALA A 256 -8.45 13.16 -64.38
CA ALA A 256 -7.62 13.33 -65.58
C ALA A 256 -6.97 12.00 -66.10
N MET A 257 -7.57 11.45 -67.16
CA MET A 257 -6.96 10.77 -68.34
C MET A 257 -5.80 9.74 -68.25
N HIS A 258 -6.14 8.51 -68.68
CA HIS A 258 -5.45 7.63 -69.65
C HIS A 258 -3.94 7.77 -69.99
N SER A 259 -3.26 6.62 -69.99
CA SER A 259 -2.71 6.02 -71.23
C SER A 259 -2.53 4.50 -71.07
N ASN A 260 -2.52 3.75 -72.19
CA ASN A 260 -2.22 2.32 -72.23
C ASN A 260 -0.73 2.10 -72.55
N ASP A 261 -0.15 0.99 -72.13
CA ASP A 261 0.42 0.04 -73.10
C ASP A 261 0.61 -1.38 -72.53
N GLN A 262 0.79 -2.36 -73.42
CA GLN A 262 1.13 -3.76 -73.08
C GLN A 262 2.51 -4.14 -73.63
N ASN A 263 3.30 -4.93 -72.89
CA ASN A 263 4.22 -5.92 -73.49
C ASN A 263 4.75 -6.95 -72.48
N ASP A 264 5.17 -8.11 -72.99
CA ASP A 264 5.71 -9.25 -72.25
C ASP A 264 7.22 -9.13 -71.94
N GLY A 265 7.73 -9.82 -70.91
CA GLY A 265 9.18 -9.97 -70.74
C GLY A 265 9.72 -10.56 -69.43
N LYS A 266 9.96 -11.88 -69.43
CA LYS A 266 10.70 -12.73 -68.46
C LYS A 266 11.65 -12.08 -67.42
N GLN A 267 11.52 -12.56 -66.18
CA GLN A 267 12.56 -12.83 -65.16
C GLN A 267 13.93 -12.11 -65.22
N SER A 268 14.19 -11.31 -64.19
CA SER A 268 15.48 -11.27 -63.48
C SER A 268 15.25 -11.06 -61.98
N SER A 269 16.18 -11.51 -61.14
CA SER A 269 15.99 -11.66 -59.69
C SER A 269 16.87 -10.72 -58.87
N GLU A 270 16.36 -9.51 -58.56
CA GLU A 270 16.92 -8.61 -57.55
C GLU A 270 15.79 -7.97 -56.73
N PRO A 271 15.92 -7.85 -55.40
CA PRO A 271 14.94 -7.16 -54.57
C PRO A 271 15.11 -5.64 -54.73
N LYS A 272 14.47 -5.07 -55.76
CA LYS A 272 14.43 -3.61 -55.96
C LYS A 272 13.82 -2.94 -54.72
N GLN A 273 14.59 -2.06 -54.07
CA GLN A 273 14.06 -1.18 -53.03
C GLN A 273 12.94 -0.31 -53.63
N GLY A 274 11.71 -0.52 -53.16
CA GLY A 274 10.57 0.32 -53.53
C GLY A 274 10.61 1.61 -52.73
N ASN A 275 10.77 2.75 -53.40
CA ASN A 275 10.62 4.07 -52.79
C ASN A 275 9.15 4.36 -52.47
N SER A 276 8.65 3.84 -51.36
CA SER A 276 7.45 4.37 -50.71
C SER A 276 7.83 5.64 -49.94
N GLN A 277 7.41 6.80 -50.46
CA GLN A 277 7.54 8.08 -49.76
C GLN A 277 6.82 8.06 -48.41
N LEU A 278 7.22 8.96 -47.51
CA LEU A 278 6.47 9.25 -46.29
C LEU A 278 5.12 9.87 -46.67
N GLU A 279 4.06 9.47 -45.98
CA GLU A 279 2.68 9.90 -46.22
C GLU A 279 2.18 10.64 -44.97
N GLY A 280 1.57 11.81 -45.16
CA GLY A 280 1.03 12.62 -44.05
C GLY A 280 -0.22 11.99 -43.42
N PHE A 281 -0.45 12.26 -42.13
CA PHE A 281 -1.56 11.67 -41.38
C PHE A 281 -2.08 12.57 -40.26
N TYR A 282 -3.30 12.28 -39.79
CA TYR A 282 -3.88 12.82 -38.58
C TYR A 282 -4.50 11.67 -37.75
N VAL A 283 -4.20 11.60 -36.46
CA VAL A 283 -4.75 10.60 -35.54
C VAL A 283 -5.13 11.26 -34.22
N GLU A 284 -6.36 11.00 -33.76
CA GLU A 284 -6.82 11.29 -32.40
C GLU A 284 -6.80 10.03 -31.54
N LEU A 285 -6.33 10.15 -30.30
CA LEU A 285 -6.25 9.08 -29.32
C LEU A 285 -6.90 9.54 -28.00
N PRO A 286 -7.88 8.80 -27.44
CA PRO A 286 -8.55 9.20 -26.21
C PRO A 286 -7.60 9.07 -25.01
N ILE A 287 -7.71 10.00 -24.05
CA ILE A 287 -7.04 9.96 -22.74
C ILE A 287 -7.98 10.45 -21.64
N THR A 288 -7.67 10.09 -20.40
CA THR A 288 -8.43 10.47 -19.20
C THR A 288 -7.50 11.10 -18.18
N LYS A 289 -7.80 12.31 -17.69
CA LYS A 289 -7.04 12.99 -16.61
C LYS A 289 -7.88 13.07 -15.34
N GLU A 290 -7.30 12.68 -14.21
CA GLU A 290 -7.86 12.97 -12.90
C GLU A 290 -7.66 14.44 -12.52
N VAL A 291 -8.70 15.08 -11.98
CA VAL A 291 -8.70 16.47 -11.53
C VAL A 291 -9.36 16.57 -10.16
N THR A 292 -8.70 17.26 -9.22
CA THR A 292 -9.26 17.54 -7.90
C THR A 292 -10.30 18.65 -7.98
N VAL A 293 -11.53 18.36 -7.58
CA VAL A 293 -12.64 19.32 -7.48
C VAL A 293 -12.91 19.60 -6.00
N SER A 294 -12.90 20.88 -5.62
CA SER A 294 -13.24 21.32 -4.26
C SER A 294 -14.75 21.58 -4.16
N ASN A 295 -15.37 20.85 -3.24
CA ASN A 295 -16.76 20.90 -2.82
C ASN A 295 -16.86 21.31 -1.34
N SER A 296 -18.08 21.47 -0.83
CA SER A 296 -18.33 21.76 0.58
C SER A 296 -19.59 21.07 1.12
N ILE A 297 -19.58 20.80 2.43
CA ILE A 297 -20.76 20.42 3.20
C ILE A 297 -20.93 21.46 4.31
N SER A 298 -22.05 22.18 4.30
CA SER A 298 -22.45 23.11 5.35
C SER A 298 -23.43 22.41 6.30
N VAL A 299 -23.21 22.52 7.61
CA VAL A 299 -24.17 22.05 8.62
C VAL A 299 -24.41 23.13 9.64
N SER A 300 -25.69 23.42 9.94
CA SER A 300 -26.09 24.29 11.05
C SER A 300 -27.19 23.66 11.88
N VAL A 301 -27.21 23.97 13.18
CA VAL A 301 -28.17 23.45 14.15
C VAL A 301 -28.84 24.62 14.85
N LYS A 302 -30.18 24.60 14.90
CA LYS A 302 -31.00 25.57 15.64
C LYS A 302 -31.84 24.82 16.66
N LYS A 303 -32.19 25.49 17.77
CA LYS A 303 -33.20 24.95 18.68
C LYS A 303 -34.61 25.20 18.10
N CYS A 304 -35.48 24.19 18.11
CA CYS A 304 -36.88 24.40 17.73
C CYS A 304 -37.59 25.22 18.82
N ALA A 305 -38.40 26.21 18.43
CA ALA A 305 -39.18 27.01 19.37
C ALA A 305 -40.45 26.30 19.87
N GLU A 306 -40.92 25.28 19.14
CA GLU A 306 -42.22 24.62 19.36
C GLU A 306 -42.08 23.19 19.92
N THR A 307 -40.88 22.61 19.89
CA THR A 307 -40.58 21.25 20.37
C THR A 307 -39.24 21.21 21.10
N ALA A 308 -39.05 20.24 22.00
CA ALA A 308 -37.79 19.99 22.71
C ALA A 308 -36.76 19.23 21.83
N ASN A 309 -36.63 19.67 20.58
CA ASN A 309 -35.78 19.08 19.56
C ASN A 309 -34.82 20.12 18.98
N ASN A 310 -33.63 19.65 18.61
CA ASN A 310 -32.71 20.33 17.73
C ASN A 310 -33.12 20.11 16.27
N LEU A 311 -32.98 21.15 15.44
CA LEU A 311 -33.26 21.11 14.01
C LEU A 311 -31.95 21.34 13.25
N LEU A 312 -31.49 20.29 12.56
CA LEU A 312 -30.24 20.25 11.83
C LEU A 312 -30.50 20.45 10.34
N TYR A 313 -29.87 21.48 9.79
CA TYR A 313 -29.84 21.80 8.37
C TYR A 313 -28.50 21.36 7.79
N LEU A 314 -28.52 20.47 6.79
CA LEU A 314 -27.34 20.08 6.03
C LEU A 314 -27.52 20.54 4.58
N GLU A 315 -26.51 21.19 4.02
CA GLU A 315 -26.42 21.55 2.62
C GLU A 315 -25.07 21.10 2.03
N THR A 316 -25.02 20.82 0.75
CA THR A 316 -23.78 20.59 0.02
C THR A 316 -23.89 21.11 -1.42
N ASP A 317 -22.77 21.55 -1.98
CA ASP A 317 -22.66 21.92 -3.41
C ASP A 317 -22.43 20.71 -4.33
N ILE A 318 -22.30 19.50 -3.77
CA ILE A 318 -22.07 18.26 -4.53
C ILE A 318 -23.28 17.93 -5.44
N PRO A 319 -23.06 17.77 -6.76
CA PRO A 319 -24.12 17.44 -7.71
C PRO A 319 -24.45 15.93 -7.74
N GLY A 320 -25.60 15.59 -8.34
CA GLY A 320 -26.08 14.21 -8.48
C GLY A 320 -26.94 13.76 -7.30
N GLU A 321 -27.24 12.47 -7.23
CA GLU A 321 -27.92 11.88 -6.07
C GLU A 321 -26.92 11.73 -4.91
N VAL A 322 -27.29 12.23 -3.72
CA VAL A 322 -26.42 12.20 -2.54
C VAL A 322 -27.16 11.54 -1.38
N LEU A 323 -26.55 10.51 -0.78
CA LEU A 323 -27.11 9.75 0.33
C LEU A 323 -26.38 10.09 1.64
N LEU A 324 -27.09 10.68 2.59
CA LEU A 324 -26.59 10.90 3.93
C LEU A 324 -26.72 9.61 4.75
N HIS A 325 -25.61 9.05 5.23
CA HIS A 325 -25.61 7.93 6.18
C HIS A 325 -25.33 8.46 7.58
N TRP A 326 -26.27 8.34 8.51
CA TRP A 326 -26.21 9.08 9.77
C TRP A 326 -26.79 8.36 10.98
N GLY A 327 -26.47 8.86 12.16
CA GLY A 327 -26.94 8.42 13.47
C GLY A 327 -26.68 9.48 14.53
N VAL A 328 -26.93 9.15 15.79
CA VAL A 328 -26.81 10.06 16.94
C VAL A 328 -26.08 9.37 18.10
N CYS A 329 -25.52 10.14 19.03
CA CYS A 329 -24.92 9.62 20.26
C CYS A 329 -25.43 10.37 21.50
N LYS A 330 -25.41 9.72 22.67
CA LYS A 330 -25.86 10.28 23.95
C LYS A 330 -24.71 10.73 24.87
N ASP A 331 -23.48 10.38 24.51
CA ASP A 331 -22.27 10.60 25.30
C ASP A 331 -21.07 10.95 24.39
N ASP A 332 -19.93 11.29 24.99
CA ASP A 332 -18.68 11.60 24.28
C ASP A 332 -18.00 10.35 23.67
N MET A 333 -18.53 9.13 23.89
CA MET A 333 -17.97 7.91 23.29
C MET A 333 -18.35 7.75 21.81
N ARG A 334 -19.18 8.65 21.25
CA ARG A 334 -19.56 8.73 19.82
C ARG A 334 -20.11 7.42 19.24
N LYS A 335 -20.72 6.61 20.10
CA LYS A 335 -21.38 5.36 19.71
C LYS A 335 -22.64 5.69 18.89
N TRP A 336 -22.68 5.24 17.64
CA TRP A 336 -23.85 5.40 16.77
C TRP A 336 -25.08 4.69 17.34
N GLU A 337 -26.15 5.43 17.52
CA GLU A 337 -27.51 4.96 17.80
C GLU A 337 -28.49 5.47 16.73
N VAL A 338 -29.59 4.74 16.53
CA VAL A 338 -30.69 5.17 15.67
C VAL A 338 -31.66 6.01 16.51
N PRO A 339 -31.98 7.26 16.13
CA PRO A 339 -32.95 8.06 16.86
C PRO A 339 -34.38 7.49 16.71
N PRO A 340 -35.30 7.78 17.65
CA PRO A 340 -36.71 7.44 17.47
C PRO A 340 -37.30 8.11 16.24
N ALA A 341 -38.39 7.54 15.71
CA ALA A 341 -39.17 8.15 14.63
C ALA A 341 -39.98 9.37 15.16
N PRO A 342 -40.35 10.37 14.33
CA PRO A 342 -40.25 10.39 12.87
C PRO A 342 -38.84 10.62 12.32
N HIS A 343 -38.59 10.10 11.12
CA HIS A 343 -37.38 10.35 10.34
C HIS A 343 -37.74 11.15 9.07
N PRO A 344 -36.77 11.81 8.39
CA PRO A 344 -37.03 12.50 7.12
C PRO A 344 -37.61 11.57 6.03
N ALA A 345 -38.26 12.14 5.03
CA ALA A 345 -38.70 11.39 3.84
C ALA A 345 -37.52 10.67 3.16
N GLU A 346 -37.81 9.57 2.47
CA GLU A 346 -36.81 8.68 1.83
C GLU A 346 -35.70 8.18 2.79
N THR A 347 -35.99 8.10 4.10
CA THR A 347 -35.08 7.49 5.08
C THR A 347 -35.27 5.98 5.19
N VAL A 348 -34.19 5.22 5.03
CA VAL A 348 -34.14 3.76 5.16
C VAL A 348 -33.22 3.35 6.32
N ALA A 349 -33.69 2.47 7.19
CA ALA A 349 -32.87 1.92 8.27
C ALA A 349 -31.80 0.94 7.74
N PHE A 350 -30.55 1.12 8.16
CA PHE A 350 -29.42 0.27 7.75
C PHE A 350 -28.85 -0.52 8.93
N LYS A 351 -28.90 -1.85 8.83
CA LYS A 351 -28.38 -2.82 9.81
C LYS A 351 -28.82 -2.56 11.26
N ASN A 352 -29.95 -1.88 11.48
CA ASN A 352 -30.47 -1.42 12.78
C ASN A 352 -29.44 -0.65 13.64
N ARG A 353 -28.50 0.06 13.01
CA ARG A 353 -27.46 0.87 13.69
C ARG A 353 -27.34 2.30 13.18
N ALA A 354 -27.83 2.56 11.98
CA ALA A 354 -27.75 3.86 11.32
C ALA A 354 -28.92 4.03 10.35
N LEU A 355 -29.16 5.28 9.93
CA LEU A 355 -30.16 5.66 8.93
C LEU A 355 -29.48 6.06 7.62
N ARG A 356 -30.20 5.97 6.50
CA ARG A 356 -29.80 6.48 5.19
C ARG A 356 -30.90 7.34 4.62
N THR A 357 -30.65 8.63 4.45
CA THR A 357 -31.61 9.61 3.94
C THR A 357 -31.11 10.14 2.61
N LYS A 358 -31.95 10.16 1.57
CA LYS A 358 -31.62 10.84 0.32
C LYS A 358 -31.71 12.35 0.53
N LEU A 359 -30.66 13.08 0.17
CA LEU A 359 -30.72 14.54 0.16
C LEU A 359 -31.59 15.01 -1.01
N GLN A 360 -32.30 16.11 -0.82
CA GLN A 360 -33.16 16.74 -1.82
C GLN A 360 -32.33 17.74 -2.64
N SER A 361 -32.54 17.78 -3.96
CA SER A 361 -31.94 18.81 -4.81
C SER A 361 -32.42 20.20 -4.40
N ARG A 362 -31.51 21.17 -4.33
CA ARG A 362 -31.84 22.56 -4.00
C ARG A 362 -32.53 23.26 -5.17
N ASP A 363 -33.44 24.20 -4.89
CA ASP A 363 -34.18 24.99 -5.90
C ASP A 363 -33.28 25.78 -6.86
N SER A 364 -32.05 26.08 -6.44
CA SER A 364 -31.02 26.74 -7.25
C SER A 364 -30.37 25.85 -8.31
N GLY A 365 -30.71 24.55 -8.35
CA GLY A 365 -30.09 23.55 -9.23
C GLY A 365 -28.61 23.25 -8.92
N LYS A 366 -28.07 23.80 -7.82
CA LYS A 366 -26.67 23.62 -7.41
C LYS A 366 -26.56 22.95 -6.04
N GLY A 367 -26.47 21.64 -6.10
CA GLY A 367 -26.25 20.78 -4.94
C GLY A 367 -27.52 20.35 -4.22
N ASN A 368 -27.33 19.81 -3.02
CA ASN A 368 -28.30 19.00 -2.30
C ASN A 368 -28.44 19.46 -0.84
N SER A 369 -29.57 19.16 -0.19
CA SER A 369 -29.86 19.55 1.20
C SER A 369 -30.81 18.60 1.92
N ALA A 370 -30.82 18.62 3.26
CA ALA A 370 -31.85 18.02 4.10
C ALA A 370 -32.05 18.79 5.41
N GLU A 371 -33.28 18.75 5.93
CA GLU A 371 -33.65 19.17 7.28
C GLU A 371 -33.94 17.92 8.13
N ILE A 372 -33.39 17.86 9.35
CA ILE A 372 -33.48 16.69 10.23
C ILE A 372 -33.76 17.14 11.67
N SER A 373 -34.86 16.67 12.24
CA SER A 373 -35.18 16.88 13.65
C SER A 373 -34.54 15.78 14.52
N VAL A 374 -33.93 16.17 15.64
CA VAL A 374 -33.25 15.27 16.59
C VAL A 374 -33.59 15.72 18.02
N GLY A 375 -33.92 14.78 18.91
CA GLY A 375 -34.27 15.11 20.30
C GLY A 375 -33.11 15.72 21.11
N GLU A 376 -33.43 16.47 22.16
CA GLU A 376 -32.44 17.08 23.07
C GLU A 376 -31.70 16.07 23.97
N GLU A 377 -32.08 14.79 23.99
CA GLU A 377 -31.38 13.74 24.75
C GLU A 377 -30.07 13.26 24.11
N PHE A 378 -29.71 13.78 22.94
CA PHE A 378 -28.50 13.40 22.19
C PHE A 378 -27.42 14.49 22.29
N SER A 379 -26.18 14.08 22.60
CA SER A 379 -25.01 14.97 22.68
C SER A 379 -24.51 15.42 21.30
N GLY A 380 -24.67 14.55 20.29
CA GLY A 380 -24.13 14.78 18.97
C GLY A 380 -24.81 13.96 17.87
N PHE A 381 -24.66 14.47 16.65
CA PHE A 381 -25.09 13.87 15.39
C PHE A 381 -23.85 13.45 14.60
N LEU A 382 -23.87 12.23 14.06
CA LEU A 382 -22.77 11.57 13.37
C LEU A 382 -23.20 11.24 11.94
N PHE A 383 -22.38 11.54 10.94
CA PHE A 383 -22.67 11.17 9.56
C PHE A 383 -21.45 10.94 8.68
N VAL A 384 -21.68 10.26 7.55
CA VAL A 384 -20.83 10.21 6.36
C VAL A 384 -21.70 10.38 5.12
N VAL A 385 -21.14 10.91 4.03
CA VAL A 385 -21.89 11.16 2.79
C VAL A 385 -21.49 10.15 1.73
N LYS A 386 -22.46 9.38 1.24
CA LYS A 386 -22.30 8.39 0.17
C LYS A 386 -22.74 9.00 -1.16
N LEU A 387 -21.91 8.83 -2.20
CA LEU A 387 -22.19 9.30 -3.56
C LEU A 387 -22.63 8.13 -4.47
N ASP A 388 -21.92 7.02 -4.39
CA ASP A 388 -22.23 5.74 -5.06
C ASP A 388 -21.77 4.59 -4.15
N ASP A 389 -21.89 3.33 -4.59
CA ASP A 389 -21.54 2.18 -3.75
C ASP A 389 -20.06 2.15 -3.28
N ASN A 390 -19.15 2.75 -4.04
CA ASN A 390 -17.72 2.79 -3.76
C ASN A 390 -17.28 4.12 -3.11
N ASN A 391 -17.90 5.25 -3.47
CA ASN A 391 -17.46 6.59 -3.04
C ASN A 391 -18.19 7.10 -1.78
N TRP A 392 -17.41 7.25 -0.71
CA TRP A 392 -17.84 7.73 0.61
C TRP A 392 -16.95 8.88 1.11
N LEU A 393 -17.56 9.90 1.72
CA LEU A 393 -16.92 11.12 2.21
C LEU A 393 -17.03 11.21 3.74
N ASN A 394 -15.94 11.66 4.39
CA ASN A 394 -15.80 11.77 5.85
C ASN A 394 -14.88 12.97 6.24
N ASP A 395 -14.84 13.39 7.51
CA ASP A 395 -13.92 14.44 8.00
C ASP A 395 -12.53 13.82 8.26
N LYS A 396 -11.74 13.70 7.19
CA LYS A 396 -10.32 13.30 7.24
C LYS A 396 -10.09 11.95 7.94
N GLY A 397 -10.82 10.93 7.50
CA GLY A 397 -10.77 9.56 8.05
C GLY A 397 -11.65 9.32 9.27
N ASN A 398 -12.46 10.30 9.69
CA ASN A 398 -13.40 10.19 10.81
C ASN A 398 -14.81 10.57 10.37
N ASP A 399 -15.84 9.99 10.99
CA ASP A 399 -17.23 10.43 10.78
C ASP A 399 -17.38 11.94 11.07
N PHE A 400 -18.19 12.64 10.28
CA PHE A 400 -18.54 14.02 10.54
C PHE A 400 -19.32 14.11 11.86
N TYR A 401 -18.77 14.83 12.84
CA TYR A 401 -19.39 15.05 14.15
C TYR A 401 -19.93 16.47 14.29
N ILE A 402 -21.19 16.57 14.72
CA ILE A 402 -21.92 17.81 14.94
C ILE A 402 -22.44 17.81 16.40
N PRO A 403 -21.99 18.70 17.29
CA PRO A 403 -22.53 18.79 18.64
C PRO A 403 -23.97 19.33 18.60
N LEU A 404 -24.83 18.76 19.43
CA LEU A 404 -26.25 19.14 19.55
C LEU A 404 -26.54 19.89 20.87
N SER A 405 -25.67 19.76 21.87
CA SER A 405 -25.73 20.50 23.14
C SER A 405 -24.82 21.74 23.12
N SER A 406 -25.26 22.82 23.75
CA SER A 406 -24.53 24.12 23.77
C SER A 406 -23.28 24.15 24.65
N SER A 407 -22.93 23.04 25.31
CA SER A 407 -21.85 22.93 26.30
C SER A 407 -20.45 22.74 25.69
N SER A 408 -20.11 23.45 24.61
CA SER A 408 -18.78 23.35 23.98
C SER A 408 -18.31 24.65 23.30
N ASN A 409 -18.40 25.81 23.98
CA ASN A 409 -17.97 27.08 23.39
C ASN A 409 -17.17 28.00 24.34
N SER A 410 -16.07 27.47 24.91
CA SER A 410 -14.99 28.29 25.49
C SER A 410 -13.69 27.49 25.58
N LEU A 411 -12.73 27.77 24.67
CA LEU A 411 -11.30 27.50 24.89
C LEU A 411 -10.35 28.18 23.88
N THR A 412 -10.62 29.44 23.48
CA THR A 412 -9.67 30.24 22.69
C THR A 412 -9.49 31.68 23.18
N SER A 413 -8.21 32.03 23.42
CA SER A 413 -7.63 33.38 23.62
C SER A 413 -7.68 34.02 25.03
N LYS A 414 -6.62 34.80 25.28
CA LYS A 414 -6.42 35.82 26.34
C LYS A 414 -6.22 35.36 27.80
N ARG A 415 -4.96 35.04 28.13
CA ARG A 415 -4.36 35.55 29.38
C ARG A 415 -4.10 37.06 29.23
N LYS A 416 -4.52 37.89 30.20
CA LYS A 416 -3.67 38.96 30.75
C LYS A 416 -4.24 39.62 32.02
N ASP A 417 -3.32 39.88 32.95
CA ASP A 417 -3.27 40.92 33.99
C ASP A 417 -4.33 41.00 35.13
N GLN A 418 -3.80 40.87 36.37
CA GLN A 418 -4.13 41.62 37.61
C GLN A 418 -5.49 41.33 38.31
N SER A 419 -5.54 40.67 39.49
CA SER A 419 -5.23 41.15 40.86
C SER A 419 -6.13 42.33 41.29
N GLU A 420 -7.00 42.25 42.31
CA GLU A 420 -6.83 41.97 43.76
C GLU A 420 -8.24 41.74 44.40
N ALA A 421 -8.50 41.31 45.66
CA ALA A 421 -7.77 40.59 46.72
C ALA A 421 -8.77 40.25 47.89
N VAL A 422 -8.41 39.30 48.79
CA VAL A 422 -8.82 39.24 50.24
C VAL A 422 -10.34 39.09 50.58
N GLN A 423 -10.87 38.22 51.45
CA GLN A 423 -10.43 37.21 52.45
C GLN A 423 -11.65 36.26 52.69
N ARG A 424 -11.59 34.99 53.14
CA ARG A 424 -11.14 34.49 54.46
C ARG A 424 -10.82 32.98 54.46
N GLU A 425 -10.19 32.55 55.55
CA GLU A 425 -9.65 31.24 55.94
C GLU A 425 -10.74 30.23 56.43
N VAL A 426 -10.54 28.90 56.66
CA VAL A 426 -9.49 27.89 56.35
C VAL A 426 -10.08 26.49 56.66
N THR A 427 -9.70 25.43 55.92
CA THR A 427 -9.01 24.19 56.40
C THR A 427 -8.73 23.24 55.23
N LYS A 428 -7.49 22.72 55.16
CA LYS A 428 -7.01 21.82 54.09
C LYS A 428 -7.26 20.33 54.39
N VAL A 429 -7.44 19.53 53.33
CA VAL A 429 -6.45 18.48 52.94
C VAL A 429 -6.37 18.48 51.41
N GLU A 430 -5.17 18.37 50.84
CA GLU A 430 -4.91 18.45 49.39
C GLU A 430 -3.60 17.74 49.04
N SER A 431 -3.55 16.98 47.94
CA SER A 431 -2.29 16.47 47.37
C SER A 431 -2.35 16.08 45.88
N GLN A 432 -1.93 17.03 45.03
CA GLN A 432 -1.13 16.83 43.81
C GLN A 432 -1.64 15.91 42.68
N LYS A 433 -2.16 16.53 41.61
CA LYS A 433 -2.08 15.98 40.23
C LYS A 433 -2.21 17.04 39.12
N GLU A 434 -1.36 18.07 39.12
CA GLU A 434 -1.47 19.21 38.18
C GLU A 434 -0.12 19.71 37.58
N SER A 435 0.95 18.91 37.66
CA SER A 435 2.32 19.35 37.26
C SER A 435 2.88 18.67 36.00
N THR A 436 2.05 17.96 35.21
CA THR A 436 2.55 17.09 34.12
C THR A 436 2.31 17.64 32.71
N SER A 437 1.14 18.23 32.44
CA SER A 437 0.72 18.63 31.08
C SER A 437 1.61 19.73 30.47
N THR A 438 1.95 20.73 31.27
CA THR A 438 2.80 21.87 30.84
C THR A 438 4.23 21.48 30.50
N PHE A 439 4.71 20.32 30.95
CA PHE A 439 6.04 19.79 30.61
C PHE A 439 6.02 19.07 29.25
N THR A 440 4.99 18.27 28.98
CA THR A 440 4.80 17.60 27.67
C THR A 440 4.61 18.59 26.51
N ASP A 441 3.88 19.69 26.72
CA ASP A 441 3.65 20.69 25.67
C ASP A 441 4.95 21.41 25.24
N GLY A 442 5.91 21.59 26.16
CA GLY A 442 7.22 22.17 25.87
C GLY A 442 8.04 21.29 24.93
N ILE A 443 8.19 20.00 25.28
CA ILE A 443 8.94 19.01 24.49
C ILE A 443 8.35 18.89 23.07
N ILE A 444 7.02 18.88 22.95
CA ILE A 444 6.31 18.82 21.66
C ILE A 444 6.56 20.08 20.80
N SER A 445 6.81 21.24 21.42
CA SER A 445 7.16 22.48 20.72
C SER A 445 8.61 22.48 20.24
N GLU A 446 9.56 21.99 21.04
CA GLU A 446 10.99 21.95 20.68
C GLU A 446 11.27 20.97 19.53
N ILE A 447 10.67 19.77 19.58
CA ILE A 447 10.72 18.79 18.47
C ILE A 447 10.20 19.41 17.17
N ARG A 448 9.14 20.22 17.23
CA ARG A 448 8.55 20.88 16.05
C ARG A 448 9.43 21.98 15.47
N HIS A 449 10.22 22.67 16.31
CA HIS A 449 11.18 23.67 15.84
C HIS A 449 12.34 23.00 15.10
N LEU A 450 12.96 21.98 15.70
CA LEU A 450 14.05 21.19 15.11
C LEU A 450 13.71 20.64 13.72
N VAL A 451 12.51 20.05 13.56
CA VAL A 451 12.02 19.54 12.26
C VAL A 451 11.82 20.67 11.23
N THR A 452 11.47 21.88 11.67
CA THR A 452 11.28 23.04 10.78
C THR A 452 12.62 23.58 10.28
N ASP A 453 13.62 23.71 11.17
CA ASP A 453 14.95 24.22 10.83
C ASP A 453 15.66 23.31 9.81
N ILE A 454 15.54 21.98 9.96
CA ILE A 454 16.07 20.97 9.03
C ILE A 454 15.54 21.16 7.59
N SER A 455 14.30 21.63 7.43
CA SER A 455 13.70 21.88 6.11
C SER A 455 14.30 23.10 5.38
N SER A 456 15.00 23.97 6.11
CA SER A 456 15.48 25.26 5.59
C SER A 456 16.92 25.27 5.03
N GLU A 457 17.81 24.36 5.44
CA GLU A 457 19.24 24.37 5.07
C GLU A 457 19.55 23.91 3.60
N LYS A 458 18.69 24.22 2.63
CA LYS A 458 19.06 24.17 1.20
C LYS A 458 19.99 25.34 0.83
N THR A 459 21.26 25.29 1.27
CA THR A 459 22.49 25.73 0.53
C THR A 459 23.75 25.65 1.41
N ARG A 460 24.42 24.48 1.48
CA ARG A 460 25.90 24.30 1.38
C ARG A 460 26.33 22.83 1.50
N LYS A 461 27.61 22.53 1.23
CA LYS A 461 28.17 21.18 1.08
C LYS A 461 28.54 20.50 2.41
N THR A 462 28.39 19.17 2.43
CA THR A 462 29.04 18.18 3.34
C THR A 462 28.89 18.36 4.86
N LYS A 463 28.11 17.46 5.46
CA LYS A 463 28.23 16.97 6.85
C LYS A 463 28.30 15.42 6.80
N SER A 464 28.92 14.75 7.77
CA SER A 464 29.12 13.28 7.76
C SER A 464 27.91 12.50 8.30
N LYS A 465 27.90 11.17 8.12
CA LYS A 465 26.82 10.28 8.60
C LYS A 465 26.54 10.43 10.10
N GLU A 466 27.59 10.61 10.90
CA GLU A 466 27.52 10.72 12.36
C GLU A 466 26.59 11.85 12.81
N ALA A 467 26.48 12.93 12.02
CA ALA A 467 25.60 14.05 12.30
C ALA A 467 24.11 13.74 12.10
N GLN A 468 23.75 12.70 11.33
CA GLN A 468 22.36 12.25 11.20
C GLN A 468 22.01 11.24 12.30
N GLU A 469 22.91 10.31 12.62
CA GLU A 469 22.73 9.34 13.72
C GLU A 469 22.60 10.05 15.08
N SER A 470 23.42 11.08 15.34
CA SER A 470 23.34 11.87 16.58
C SER A 470 22.04 12.68 16.73
N ILE A 471 21.32 12.97 15.65
CA ILE A 471 20.02 13.66 15.70
C ILE A 471 18.89 12.65 15.97
N LEU A 472 18.99 11.45 15.41
CA LEU A 472 18.00 10.39 15.62
C LEU A 472 17.95 9.94 17.09
N GLN A 473 19.12 9.71 17.69
CA GLN A 473 19.25 9.24 19.09
C GLN A 473 18.66 10.22 20.12
N GLU A 474 18.75 11.53 19.88
CA GLU A 474 18.21 12.53 20.82
C GLU A 474 16.67 12.64 20.74
N ILE A 475 16.08 12.38 19.55
CA ILE A 475 14.62 12.26 19.38
C ILE A 475 14.09 11.04 20.15
N GLU A 476 14.79 9.90 20.05
CA GLU A 476 14.46 8.67 20.78
C GLU A 476 14.58 8.86 22.31
N ARG A 477 15.63 9.57 22.77
CA ARG A 477 15.84 9.89 24.19
C ARG A 477 14.70 10.71 24.78
N LEU A 478 14.24 11.75 24.07
CA LEU A 478 13.13 12.61 24.52
C LEU A 478 11.78 11.88 24.53
N ALA A 479 11.55 10.95 23.58
CA ALA A 479 10.35 10.10 23.57
C ALA A 479 10.29 9.15 24.80
N ALA A 480 11.45 8.64 25.25
CA ALA A 480 11.53 7.77 26.42
C ALA A 480 11.21 8.49 27.74
N GLU A 481 11.69 9.73 27.93
CA GLU A 481 11.44 10.50 29.16
C GLU A 481 9.94 10.81 29.36
N ALA A 482 9.22 11.13 28.28
CA ALA A 482 7.77 11.39 28.32
C ALA A 482 6.96 10.18 28.84
N TYR A 483 7.43 8.95 28.61
CA TYR A 483 6.70 7.73 28.95
C TYR A 483 6.86 7.30 30.42
N SER A 484 7.82 7.87 31.16
CA SER A 484 8.16 7.39 32.52
C SER A 484 7.22 7.88 33.63
N ILE A 485 6.37 8.87 33.38
CA ILE A 485 5.66 9.61 34.44
C ILE A 485 4.34 8.93 34.88
N PHE A 486 3.81 7.98 34.10
CA PHE A 486 2.39 7.56 34.21
C PHE A 486 2.09 6.34 35.11
N ARG A 487 3.06 5.74 35.81
CA ARG A 487 2.84 4.51 36.60
C ARG A 487 3.43 4.52 38.02
N THR A 488 2.61 4.94 38.99
CA THR A 488 2.76 4.61 40.41
C THR A 488 1.40 4.37 41.07
N ASN A 489 1.05 3.09 41.34
CA ASN A 489 0.57 2.59 42.65
C ASN A 489 0.01 1.13 42.59
N VAL A 490 0.68 0.19 43.30
CA VAL A 490 0.17 -0.67 44.42
C VAL A 490 -1.23 -1.36 44.32
N PRO A 491 -1.46 -2.64 44.75
CA PRO A 491 -0.57 -3.78 45.09
C PRO A 491 -1.00 -5.18 44.51
N THR A 492 -0.24 -6.22 44.88
CA THR A 492 -0.38 -7.68 44.60
C THR A 492 -1.29 -8.45 45.58
N PHE A 493 -1.73 -9.68 45.22
CA PHE A 493 -1.85 -10.85 46.13
C PHE A 493 -1.73 -12.20 45.37
N SER A 494 -1.50 -13.29 46.10
CA SER A 494 -1.00 -14.65 45.71
C SER A 494 -1.98 -15.77 46.13
N GLU A 495 -1.80 -17.10 45.93
CA GLU A 495 -1.19 -17.99 44.90
C GLU A 495 -1.56 -19.46 45.30
N GLU A 496 -1.05 -20.49 44.60
CA GLU A 496 -1.03 -21.95 44.88
C GLU A 496 -2.23 -22.82 44.39
N THR A 497 -2.11 -24.13 44.07
CA THR A 497 -1.11 -25.01 43.36
C THR A 497 -1.63 -26.48 43.45
N ILE A 498 -0.96 -27.46 42.79
CA ILE A 498 -1.18 -28.95 42.74
C ILE A 498 -1.90 -29.41 41.46
N VAL A 499 -1.51 -30.39 40.64
CA VAL A 499 -0.31 -31.21 40.26
C VAL A 499 -0.85 -32.54 39.68
N GLU A 500 -0.11 -33.16 38.75
CA GLU A 500 -0.51 -34.26 37.82
C GLU A 500 -0.18 -35.70 38.40
N PRO A 501 0.00 -36.86 37.68
CA PRO A 501 0.34 -37.10 36.23
C PRO A 501 -0.16 -38.42 35.52
N GLU A 502 0.27 -38.60 34.25
CA GLU A 502 0.59 -39.87 33.49
C GLU A 502 -0.48 -40.97 33.25
N ALA A 503 -0.43 -41.90 32.25
CA ALA A 503 0.18 -42.05 30.89
C ALA A 503 -0.50 -43.30 30.19
N VAL A 504 -0.04 -44.13 29.20
CA VAL A 504 1.21 -44.39 28.43
C VAL A 504 0.90 -45.21 27.12
N ALA A 505 1.84 -45.22 26.15
CA ALA A 505 2.17 -46.30 25.16
C ALA A 505 1.27 -46.62 23.91
N ALA A 506 1.90 -47.27 22.90
CA ALA A 506 1.38 -47.55 21.54
C ALA A 506 1.98 -48.85 20.91
N VAL A 507 1.48 -49.29 19.73
CA VAL A 507 1.97 -50.46 18.93
C VAL A 507 1.78 -50.22 17.41
N GLU A 508 2.67 -50.74 16.56
CA GLU A 508 2.69 -50.60 15.08
C GLU A 508 2.23 -51.87 14.32
N SER A 509 1.83 -51.74 13.04
CA SER A 509 1.77 -52.86 12.07
C SER A 509 1.82 -52.41 10.59
N GLU A 510 2.53 -53.16 9.74
CA GLU A 510 2.71 -52.84 8.31
C GLU A 510 1.59 -53.43 7.42
N THR A 511 1.11 -52.71 6.40
CA THR A 511 0.30 -53.30 5.31
C THR A 511 0.53 -52.65 3.92
N LEU A 512 0.80 -53.52 2.95
CA LEU A 512 0.46 -53.50 1.50
C LEU A 512 0.19 -52.15 0.80
N VAL A 513 1.03 -51.84 -0.18
CA VAL A 513 0.98 -50.62 -1.02
C VAL A 513 -0.18 -50.65 -2.02
N SER A 514 -1.27 -49.94 -1.68
CA SER A 514 -2.21 -49.31 -2.63
C SER A 514 -1.49 -48.20 -3.43
N PRO A 515 -2.02 -47.62 -4.52
CA PRO A 515 -1.45 -46.40 -5.10
C PRO A 515 -1.40 -45.32 -4.01
N GLU A 516 -0.19 -44.97 -3.56
CA GLU A 516 -0.04 -44.27 -2.27
C GLU A 516 -0.82 -42.95 -2.27
N ALA A 517 -1.70 -42.80 -1.28
CA ALA A 517 -2.31 -41.51 -0.99
C ALA A 517 -1.17 -40.49 -0.77
N PRO A 518 -1.22 -39.30 -1.40
CA PRO A 518 -0.07 -38.41 -1.50
C PRO A 518 0.51 -38.13 -0.13
N LYS A 519 1.76 -38.60 0.10
CA LYS A 519 2.39 -38.63 1.42
C LYS A 519 2.41 -37.23 2.04
N ILE A 520 1.52 -37.03 3.01
CA ILE A 520 1.34 -35.74 3.67
C ILE A 520 2.66 -35.35 4.35
N SER A 521 3.09 -34.13 4.09
CA SER A 521 4.28 -33.53 4.69
C SER A 521 3.97 -32.06 4.90
N SER A 522 4.22 -31.56 6.11
CA SER A 522 3.89 -30.20 6.55
C SER A 522 4.30 -29.12 5.55
N GLY A 523 5.48 -29.20 4.91
CA GLY A 523 5.90 -28.21 3.93
C GLY A 523 5.18 -28.28 2.56
N THR A 524 4.20 -29.16 2.36
CA THR A 524 3.51 -29.38 1.07
C THR A 524 2.04 -29.79 1.18
N GLY A 525 1.55 -30.24 2.34
CA GLY A 525 0.23 -30.90 2.44
C GLY A 525 0.18 -32.16 1.56
N THR A 526 -0.88 -32.29 0.77
CA THR A 526 -0.97 -33.28 -0.34
C THR A 526 -0.21 -32.85 -1.59
N GLY A 527 0.07 -31.55 -1.72
CA GLY A 527 0.64 -30.88 -2.87
C GLY A 527 -0.39 -30.20 -3.78
N TYR A 528 -1.68 -30.41 -3.57
CA TYR A 528 -2.77 -29.78 -4.34
C TYR A 528 -3.31 -28.50 -3.68
N GLU A 529 -2.70 -28.08 -2.57
CA GLU A 529 -3.22 -27.02 -1.73
C GLU A 529 -3.37 -25.68 -2.46
N ILE A 530 -4.47 -25.00 -2.12
CA ILE A 530 -4.76 -23.61 -2.46
C ILE A 530 -5.10 -22.90 -1.15
N LEU A 531 -4.28 -21.91 -0.80
CA LEU A 531 -4.39 -21.14 0.43
C LEU A 531 -5.24 -19.88 0.19
N CYS A 532 -6.12 -19.58 1.14
CA CYS A 532 -6.72 -18.26 1.30
C CYS A 532 -6.15 -17.61 2.56
N GLN A 533 -5.65 -16.39 2.47
CA GLN A 533 -5.46 -15.56 3.67
C GLN A 533 -6.85 -15.09 4.12
N GLY A 534 -7.31 -15.53 5.29
CA GLY A 534 -8.66 -15.29 5.80
C GLY A 534 -8.88 -13.94 6.49
N PHE A 535 -8.02 -12.96 6.25
CA PHE A 535 -8.05 -11.65 6.90
C PHE A 535 -7.23 -10.61 6.13
N ASN A 536 -7.46 -9.34 6.45
CA ASN A 536 -6.66 -8.20 6.02
C ASN A 536 -6.19 -7.41 7.26
N TRP A 537 -5.42 -6.32 7.09
CA TRP A 537 -4.92 -5.55 8.24
C TRP A 537 -6.04 -4.91 9.07
N GLU A 538 -7.15 -4.54 8.43
CA GLU A 538 -8.31 -3.89 9.06
C GLU A 538 -9.26 -4.86 9.79
N SER A 539 -9.16 -6.17 9.54
CA SER A 539 -10.08 -7.21 10.06
C SER A 539 -10.26 -7.15 11.58
N HIS A 540 -9.26 -6.68 12.34
CA HIS A 540 -9.35 -6.54 13.79
C HIS A 540 -10.41 -5.51 14.25
N LYS A 541 -10.81 -4.57 13.38
CA LYS A 541 -11.73 -3.46 13.69
C LYS A 541 -13.20 -3.90 13.73
N SER A 542 -13.50 -5.07 13.18
CA SER A 542 -14.82 -5.73 13.31
C SER A 542 -15.17 -6.03 14.78
N GLY A 543 -14.18 -6.40 15.60
CA GLY A 543 -14.39 -6.92 16.95
C GLY A 543 -15.05 -8.31 17.00
N ARG A 544 -15.36 -8.91 15.85
CA ARG A 544 -16.04 -10.21 15.72
C ARG A 544 -15.67 -11.00 14.46
N TRP A 545 -14.50 -10.71 13.89
CA TRP A 545 -14.02 -11.21 12.59
C TRP A 545 -14.19 -12.72 12.40
N TYR A 546 -13.94 -13.53 13.43
CA TYR A 546 -14.14 -14.98 13.35
C TYR A 546 -15.56 -15.35 12.89
N MET A 547 -16.58 -14.63 13.34
CA MET A 547 -17.98 -14.88 12.96
C MET A 547 -18.32 -14.37 11.56
N GLU A 548 -17.70 -13.27 11.11
CA GLU A 548 -17.86 -12.77 9.74
C GLU A 548 -17.18 -13.70 8.72
N LEU A 549 -15.98 -14.19 9.04
CA LEU A 549 -15.25 -15.16 8.23
C LEU A 549 -15.92 -16.56 8.23
N LYS A 550 -16.56 -16.95 9.35
CA LYS A 550 -17.36 -18.17 9.46
C LYS A 550 -18.49 -18.24 8.43
N GLU A 551 -19.13 -17.10 8.12
CA GLU A 551 -20.15 -17.00 7.07
C GLU A 551 -19.56 -17.21 5.66
N LYS A 552 -18.24 -17.06 5.48
CA LYS A 552 -17.53 -17.27 4.21
C LYS A 552 -17.02 -18.69 3.97
N ALA A 553 -17.07 -19.59 4.95
CA ALA A 553 -16.48 -20.93 4.83
C ALA A 553 -17.05 -21.75 3.64
N ALA A 554 -18.37 -21.71 3.42
CA ALA A 554 -19.00 -22.41 2.29
C ALA A 554 -18.75 -21.73 0.93
N GLU A 555 -18.58 -20.41 0.92
CA GLU A 555 -18.28 -19.62 -0.28
C GLU A 555 -16.82 -19.83 -0.73
N LEU A 556 -15.87 -19.87 0.20
CA LEU A 556 -14.47 -20.21 -0.10
C LEU A 556 -14.31 -21.68 -0.55
N SER A 557 -15.09 -22.59 0.04
CA SER A 557 -15.10 -24.00 -0.37
C SER A 557 -15.60 -24.19 -1.81
N SER A 558 -16.62 -23.43 -2.23
CA SER A 558 -17.14 -23.52 -3.61
C SER A 558 -16.21 -22.93 -4.67
N PHE A 559 -15.28 -22.04 -4.30
CA PHE A 559 -14.16 -21.62 -5.16
C PHE A 559 -12.98 -22.60 -5.17
N GLY A 560 -13.03 -23.65 -4.33
CA GLY A 560 -12.02 -24.70 -4.31
C GLY A 560 -10.79 -24.41 -3.43
N PHE A 561 -10.88 -23.46 -2.49
CA PHE A 561 -9.84 -23.33 -1.46
C PHE A 561 -9.78 -24.59 -0.60
N THR A 562 -8.57 -25.02 -0.25
CA THR A 562 -8.33 -26.21 0.57
C THR A 562 -7.75 -25.87 1.93
N VAL A 563 -7.14 -24.68 2.05
CA VAL A 563 -6.53 -24.18 3.29
C VAL A 563 -6.94 -22.72 3.50
N VAL A 564 -7.24 -22.34 4.74
CA VAL A 564 -7.39 -20.93 5.17
C VAL A 564 -6.40 -20.61 6.29
N TRP A 565 -5.77 -19.44 6.21
CA TRP A 565 -4.89 -18.88 7.24
C TRP A 565 -5.66 -17.85 8.06
N LEU A 566 -5.81 -18.09 9.36
CA LEU A 566 -6.44 -17.17 10.31
C LEU A 566 -5.40 -16.25 10.95
N PRO A 567 -5.76 -15.01 11.34
CA PRO A 567 -4.84 -14.09 12.01
C PRO A 567 -4.43 -14.59 13.40
N PRO A 568 -3.40 -13.98 14.04
CA PRO A 568 -2.91 -14.41 15.34
C PRO A 568 -4.05 -14.46 16.39
N PRO A 569 -4.27 -15.60 17.06
CA PRO A 569 -5.42 -15.79 17.94
C PRO A 569 -5.27 -15.19 19.34
N THR A 570 -4.07 -14.71 19.67
CA THR A 570 -3.59 -14.39 21.01
C THR A 570 -3.95 -12.97 21.47
N GLU A 571 -4.12 -12.76 22.79
CA GLU A 571 -4.12 -11.41 23.38
C GLU A 571 -2.78 -10.70 23.12
N SER A 572 -2.86 -9.51 22.55
CA SER A 572 -1.73 -8.77 21.98
C SER A 572 -1.82 -7.29 22.30
N VAL A 573 -0.65 -6.65 22.42
CA VAL A 573 -0.53 -5.20 22.64
C VAL A 573 -0.93 -4.43 21.38
N SER A 574 -0.54 -4.91 20.20
CA SER A 574 -1.08 -4.45 18.91
C SER A 574 -2.43 -5.14 18.66
N PRO A 575 -3.47 -4.41 18.22
CA PRO A 575 -4.79 -4.99 18.02
C PRO A 575 -4.84 -6.03 16.89
N GLU A 576 -3.84 -6.04 15.99
CA GLU A 576 -3.69 -6.99 14.88
C GLU A 576 -3.04 -8.33 15.28
N GLY A 577 -2.62 -8.49 16.54
CA GLY A 577 -2.12 -9.76 17.08
C GLY A 577 -0.58 -9.94 17.08
N TYR A 578 0.15 -9.14 16.31
CA TYR A 578 1.61 -9.25 16.12
C TYR A 578 2.49 -8.72 17.27
N MET A 579 1.93 -8.50 18.46
CA MET A 579 2.67 -8.21 19.69
C MET A 579 2.10 -9.05 20.86
N PRO A 580 2.11 -10.39 20.73
CA PRO A 580 1.40 -11.31 21.61
C PRO A 580 1.93 -11.24 23.05
N LYS A 581 1.06 -11.46 24.03
CA LYS A 581 1.36 -11.24 25.45
C LYS A 581 1.13 -12.47 26.32
N ASP A 582 -0.12 -12.92 26.49
CA ASP A 582 -0.41 -14.25 27.09
C ASP A 582 -0.83 -15.23 26.00
N LEU A 583 0.07 -16.17 25.67
CA LEU A 583 -0.13 -17.15 24.59
C LEU A 583 -1.37 -18.04 24.81
N TYR A 584 -1.78 -18.28 26.07
CA TYR A 584 -2.96 -19.11 26.36
C TYR A 584 -4.28 -18.29 26.41
N ASN A 585 -4.21 -16.96 26.37
CA ASN A 585 -5.39 -16.09 26.32
C ASN A 585 -5.78 -15.81 24.86
N LEU A 586 -6.72 -16.59 24.32
CA LEU A 586 -7.18 -16.48 22.93
C LEU A 586 -8.39 -15.55 22.76
N ASN A 587 -8.46 -14.48 23.57
CA ASN A 587 -9.47 -13.43 23.45
C ASN A 587 -8.83 -12.22 22.77
N SER A 588 -8.73 -12.30 21.44
CA SER A 588 -8.11 -11.27 20.59
C SER A 588 -9.13 -10.22 20.14
N ARG A 589 -8.72 -9.29 19.27
CA ARG A 589 -9.65 -8.35 18.61
C ARG A 589 -10.47 -8.99 17.49
N TYR A 590 -10.13 -10.20 17.06
CA TYR A 590 -10.86 -10.94 16.04
C TYR A 590 -12.06 -11.73 16.60
N GLY A 591 -12.10 -11.94 17.91
CA GLY A 591 -13.17 -12.61 18.64
C GLY A 591 -12.66 -13.36 19.86
N ASN A 592 -13.56 -14.07 20.55
CA ASN A 592 -13.21 -14.90 21.71
C ASN A 592 -12.85 -16.35 21.33
N ILE A 593 -12.36 -17.12 22.31
CA ILE A 593 -11.91 -18.52 22.12
C ILE A 593 -13.00 -19.46 21.58
N ASP A 594 -14.27 -19.25 21.91
CA ASP A 594 -15.37 -20.10 21.44
C ASP A 594 -15.84 -19.71 20.03
N GLU A 595 -15.82 -18.41 19.69
CA GLU A 595 -15.97 -17.94 18.31
C GLU A 595 -14.85 -18.49 17.40
N LEU A 596 -13.60 -18.51 17.90
CA LEU A 596 -12.45 -19.10 17.21
C LEU A 596 -12.65 -20.61 16.95
N LYS A 597 -13.07 -21.37 17.97
CA LYS A 597 -13.40 -22.80 17.82
C LYS A 597 -14.53 -23.03 16.81
N ASP A 598 -15.55 -22.17 16.76
CA ASP A 598 -16.71 -22.37 15.88
C ASP A 598 -16.47 -21.91 14.43
N VAL A 599 -15.57 -20.95 14.17
CA VAL A 599 -15.08 -20.68 12.80
C VAL A 599 -14.22 -21.84 12.28
N VAL A 600 -13.32 -22.40 13.10
CA VAL A 600 -12.51 -23.57 12.72
C VAL A 600 -13.42 -24.76 12.37
N LYS A 601 -14.38 -25.07 13.24
CA LYS A 601 -15.39 -26.12 12.99
C LYS A 601 -16.22 -25.86 11.73
N SER A 602 -16.47 -24.61 11.34
CA SER A 602 -17.14 -24.30 10.07
C SER A 602 -16.27 -24.55 8.84
N PHE A 603 -14.99 -24.19 8.88
CA PHE A 603 -14.06 -24.51 7.79
C PHE A 603 -13.86 -26.01 7.64
N HIS A 604 -13.72 -26.76 8.75
CA HIS A 604 -13.69 -28.23 8.73
C HIS A 604 -14.95 -28.84 8.10
N ARG A 605 -16.15 -28.35 8.46
CA ARG A 605 -17.42 -28.76 7.85
C ARG A 605 -17.50 -28.44 6.35
N ALA A 606 -16.78 -27.42 5.89
CA ALA A 606 -16.64 -27.04 4.48
C ALA A 606 -15.47 -27.73 3.75
N GLY A 607 -14.77 -28.68 4.40
CA GLY A 607 -13.63 -29.41 3.82
C GLY A 607 -12.30 -28.64 3.81
N ILE A 608 -12.25 -27.46 4.43
CA ILE A 608 -11.08 -26.57 4.45
C ILE A 608 -10.25 -26.81 5.71
N LYS A 609 -8.92 -26.89 5.51
CA LYS A 609 -7.91 -26.97 6.57
C LYS A 609 -7.57 -25.60 7.12
N VAL A 610 -7.32 -25.50 8.43
CA VAL A 610 -7.13 -24.19 9.08
C VAL A 610 -5.72 -24.03 9.64
N LEU A 611 -5.03 -22.97 9.22
CA LEU A 611 -3.74 -22.55 9.79
C LEU A 611 -3.95 -21.47 10.85
N GLY A 612 -3.26 -21.61 11.98
CA GLY A 612 -3.08 -20.53 12.94
C GLY A 612 -1.84 -19.72 12.59
N ASP A 613 -1.94 -18.41 12.69
CA ASP A 613 -0.75 -17.56 12.72
C ASP A 613 -0.07 -17.66 14.08
N VAL A 614 1.23 -17.97 14.09
CA VAL A 614 2.01 -18.17 15.31
C VAL A 614 3.21 -17.24 15.34
N VAL A 615 3.05 -16.17 16.14
CA VAL A 615 4.05 -15.15 16.40
C VAL A 615 4.98 -15.66 17.51
N LEU A 616 6.16 -16.15 17.11
CA LEU A 616 7.09 -16.87 18.00
C LEU A 616 8.34 -16.05 18.35
N ASN A 617 8.84 -15.22 17.42
CA ASN A 617 10.12 -14.52 17.58
C ASN A 617 10.16 -13.58 18.79
N HIS A 618 9.07 -12.87 19.05
CA HIS A 618 9.01 -11.83 20.07
C HIS A 618 7.68 -11.91 20.83
N ARG A 619 7.71 -11.47 22.09
CA ARG A 619 6.54 -11.53 22.98
C ARG A 619 6.56 -10.39 23.99
N CYS A 620 5.42 -9.76 24.21
CA CYS A 620 5.27 -8.69 25.20
C CYS A 620 5.27 -9.23 26.64
N ALA A 621 6.11 -8.65 27.48
CA ALA A 621 6.10 -8.89 28.91
C ALA A 621 4.82 -8.35 29.58
N HIS A 622 4.46 -8.94 30.73
CA HIS A 622 3.31 -8.51 31.52
C HIS A 622 3.66 -7.42 32.53
N PHE A 623 4.90 -7.45 33.05
CA PHE A 623 5.33 -6.59 34.14
C PHE A 623 6.71 -5.99 33.86
N LYS A 624 7.00 -4.89 34.56
CA LYS A 624 8.32 -4.26 34.56
C LYS A 624 9.16 -4.84 35.70
N ASN A 625 10.45 -5.03 35.46
CA ASN A 625 11.42 -5.33 36.52
C ASN A 625 11.78 -4.07 37.35
N GLN A 626 12.67 -4.24 38.32
CA GLN A 626 13.16 -3.17 39.20
C GLN A 626 13.84 -1.99 38.47
N ASN A 627 14.34 -2.19 37.24
CA ASN A 627 14.93 -1.16 36.39
C ASN A 627 13.88 -0.45 35.51
N GLY A 628 12.59 -0.81 35.64
CA GLY A 628 11.51 -0.29 34.81
C GLY A 628 11.41 -0.92 33.42
N ILE A 629 12.12 -2.02 33.16
CA ILE A 629 12.16 -2.68 31.84
C ILE A 629 11.10 -3.78 31.74
N TRP A 630 10.41 -3.83 30.61
CA TRP A 630 9.36 -4.81 30.32
C TRP A 630 9.95 -6.19 29.96
N ASN A 631 10.37 -6.96 30.96
CA ASN A 631 11.01 -8.27 30.74
C ASN A 631 10.57 -9.41 31.69
N ILE A 632 9.42 -9.24 32.38
CA ILE A 632 8.80 -10.28 33.21
C ILE A 632 7.46 -10.69 32.59
N PHE A 633 7.33 -11.95 32.20
CA PHE A 633 6.13 -12.48 31.54
C PHE A 633 5.08 -12.99 32.54
N GLY A 634 3.92 -13.35 32.02
CA GLY A 634 2.78 -13.84 32.80
C GLY A 634 1.91 -14.79 31.97
N GLY A 635 0.72 -15.10 32.48
CA GLY A 635 -0.08 -16.22 31.97
C GLY A 635 0.55 -17.57 32.36
N ARG A 636 0.21 -18.63 31.62
CA ARG A 636 0.80 -19.98 31.85
C ARG A 636 2.32 -20.01 31.58
N LEU A 637 2.81 -19.15 30.68
CA LEU A 637 4.22 -19.01 30.33
C LEU A 637 4.81 -17.79 31.06
N ASN A 638 4.94 -17.92 32.38
CA ASN A 638 5.44 -16.91 33.31
C ASN A 638 6.98 -16.81 33.34
N TRP A 639 7.58 -16.74 32.15
CA TRP A 639 9.03 -16.61 31.97
C TRP A 639 9.60 -15.32 32.60
N ASP A 640 10.92 -15.31 32.79
CA ASP A 640 11.70 -14.12 33.16
C ASP A 640 12.69 -13.74 32.04
N ASP A 641 13.60 -12.83 32.35
CA ASP A 641 14.62 -12.30 31.45
C ASP A 641 15.59 -13.35 30.87
N ARG A 642 15.64 -14.58 31.41
CA ARG A 642 16.38 -15.70 30.79
C ARG A 642 15.76 -16.18 29.48
N ALA A 643 14.47 -15.90 29.24
CA ALA A 643 13.80 -16.21 27.99
C ALA A 643 14.01 -15.15 26.90
N ILE A 644 14.78 -14.09 27.17
CA ILE A 644 15.03 -12.97 26.25
C ILE A 644 16.51 -12.97 25.85
N VAL A 645 16.76 -12.71 24.57
CA VAL A 645 18.13 -12.66 24.00
C VAL A 645 18.97 -11.56 24.67
N ALA A 646 20.22 -11.87 24.99
CA ALA A 646 21.11 -10.99 25.76
C ALA A 646 21.77 -9.86 24.95
N ASP A 647 21.53 -9.81 23.63
CA ASP A 647 22.01 -8.77 22.72
C ASP A 647 20.89 -7.81 22.23
N ASP A 648 19.70 -7.87 22.81
CA ASP A 648 18.71 -6.78 22.73
C ASP A 648 18.85 -5.82 23.94
N PRO A 649 19.44 -4.61 23.76
CA PRO A 649 19.72 -3.71 24.87
C PRO A 649 18.46 -3.11 25.52
N HIS A 650 17.32 -3.11 24.83
CA HIS A 650 16.09 -2.47 25.31
C HIS A 650 15.39 -3.29 26.39
N PHE A 651 15.51 -4.62 26.34
CA PHE A 651 14.77 -5.55 27.20
C PHE A 651 15.65 -6.26 28.24
N GLN A 652 16.96 -6.00 28.26
CA GLN A 652 17.91 -6.50 29.27
C GLN A 652 17.82 -8.02 29.47
N GLY A 653 17.88 -8.78 28.37
CA GLY A 653 17.83 -10.24 28.41
C GLY A 653 19.05 -10.87 29.08
N ARG A 654 18.84 -12.08 29.62
CA ARG A 654 19.87 -12.94 30.24
C ARG A 654 19.94 -14.33 29.61
N GLY A 655 19.29 -14.55 28.47
CA GLY A 655 19.48 -15.73 27.64
C GLY A 655 20.83 -15.73 26.92
N ASN A 656 20.92 -16.52 25.85
CA ASN A 656 22.00 -16.45 24.88
C ASN A 656 21.79 -15.27 23.92
N LYS A 657 22.72 -15.11 22.97
CA LYS A 657 22.57 -14.17 21.86
C LYS A 657 21.47 -14.62 20.89
N SER A 658 20.89 -13.67 20.17
CA SER A 658 19.93 -13.95 19.12
C SER A 658 20.51 -14.85 18.02
N SER A 659 19.62 -15.59 17.35
CA SER A 659 19.95 -16.49 16.25
C SER A 659 19.42 -16.00 14.89
N GLY A 660 18.99 -14.74 14.85
CA GLY A 660 18.46 -14.02 13.69
C GLY A 660 18.23 -12.54 14.01
N ASP A 661 17.35 -11.89 13.27
CA ASP A 661 17.05 -10.46 13.43
C ASP A 661 16.22 -10.14 14.68
N ASN A 662 16.49 -8.99 15.32
CA ASN A 662 15.70 -8.52 16.46
C ASN A 662 14.53 -7.62 16.02
N PHE A 663 13.33 -7.91 16.48
CA PHE A 663 12.15 -7.04 16.38
C PHE A 663 12.16 -6.04 17.55
N HIS A 664 12.56 -4.79 17.31
CA HIS A 664 12.88 -3.84 18.39
C HIS A 664 11.70 -3.37 19.27
N ALA A 665 10.44 -3.60 18.86
CA ALA A 665 9.28 -3.13 19.61
C ALA A 665 8.79 -4.08 20.73
N ALA A 666 9.34 -5.30 20.84
CA ALA A 666 9.00 -6.25 21.89
C ALA A 666 10.20 -7.17 22.24
N PRO A 667 10.24 -7.75 23.46
CA PRO A 667 11.28 -8.70 23.84
C PRO A 667 11.43 -9.87 22.86
N ASN A 668 12.62 -9.99 22.27
CA ASN A 668 13.02 -11.08 21.36
C ASN A 668 13.38 -12.35 22.15
N ILE A 669 12.81 -13.50 21.76
CA ILE A 669 12.76 -14.71 22.55
C ILE A 669 13.95 -15.64 22.26
N ASP A 670 14.63 -16.07 23.33
CA ASP A 670 15.74 -17.01 23.24
C ASP A 670 15.25 -18.46 23.08
N HIS A 671 14.94 -18.82 21.83
CA HIS A 671 14.61 -20.19 21.43
C HIS A 671 15.77 -21.21 21.63
N SER A 672 16.98 -20.78 22.02
CA SER A 672 18.05 -21.70 22.42
C SER A 672 17.84 -22.29 23.83
N GLN A 673 17.01 -21.67 24.67
CA GLN A 673 16.62 -22.23 25.97
C GLN A 673 15.71 -23.46 25.80
N GLU A 674 16.00 -24.53 26.55
CA GLU A 674 15.19 -25.75 26.52
C GLU A 674 13.78 -25.54 27.06
N PHE A 675 13.62 -24.76 28.14
CA PHE A 675 12.29 -24.48 28.72
C PHE A 675 11.40 -23.68 27.76
N VAL A 676 11.95 -22.66 27.08
CA VAL A 676 11.24 -21.92 26.03
C VAL A 676 10.77 -22.85 24.91
N ARG A 677 11.64 -23.77 24.44
CA ARG A 677 11.24 -24.75 23.43
C ARG A 677 10.17 -25.73 23.92
N LYS A 678 10.27 -26.23 25.16
CA LYS A 678 9.28 -27.12 25.77
C LYS A 678 7.90 -26.45 25.83
N ASP A 679 7.84 -25.25 26.37
CA ASP A 679 6.59 -24.53 26.58
C ASP A 679 5.92 -24.12 25.26
N ILE A 680 6.70 -23.76 24.23
CA ILE A 680 6.18 -23.49 22.88
C ILE A 680 5.63 -24.79 22.24
N LYS A 681 6.30 -25.93 22.41
CA LYS A 681 5.78 -27.24 21.94
C LYS A 681 4.47 -27.61 22.62
N GLU A 682 4.36 -27.43 23.93
CA GLU A 682 3.11 -27.62 24.69
C GLU A 682 1.98 -26.68 24.21
N TRP A 683 2.30 -25.41 23.91
CA TRP A 683 1.33 -24.44 23.43
C TRP A 683 0.81 -24.77 22.03
N LEU A 684 1.68 -25.13 21.09
CA LEU A 684 1.29 -25.53 19.74
C LEU A 684 0.45 -26.82 19.75
N LEU A 685 0.83 -27.80 20.58
CA LEU A 685 0.03 -29.02 20.80
C LEU A 685 -1.35 -28.71 21.40
N TRP A 686 -1.41 -27.79 22.37
CA TRP A 686 -2.67 -27.34 22.96
C TRP A 686 -3.55 -26.63 21.92
N LEU A 687 -3.00 -25.74 21.10
CA LEU A 687 -3.73 -25.07 20.01
C LEU A 687 -4.36 -26.07 19.04
N ARG A 688 -3.64 -27.12 18.63
CA ARG A 688 -4.22 -28.18 17.77
C ARG A 688 -5.34 -28.93 18.48
N LYS A 689 -5.14 -29.30 19.74
CA LYS A 689 -6.09 -30.13 20.53
C LYS A 689 -7.36 -29.39 20.94
N GLU A 690 -7.23 -28.14 21.36
CA GLU A 690 -8.32 -27.34 21.95
C GLU A 690 -9.10 -26.52 20.91
N ILE A 691 -8.39 -26.00 19.89
CA ILE A 691 -8.97 -25.12 18.86
C ILE A 691 -9.24 -25.88 17.56
N GLY A 692 -8.48 -26.92 17.26
CA GLY A 692 -8.61 -27.72 16.04
C GLY A 692 -7.75 -27.24 14.88
N TYR A 693 -6.70 -26.45 15.13
CA TYR A 693 -5.78 -26.02 14.06
C TYR A 693 -5.11 -27.22 13.37
N ASP A 694 -5.18 -27.23 12.04
CA ASP A 694 -4.53 -28.25 11.21
C ASP A 694 -3.04 -27.94 11.00
N GLY A 695 -2.65 -26.66 11.03
CA GLY A 695 -1.28 -26.24 10.73
C GLY A 695 -0.99 -24.78 11.05
N TRP A 696 0.11 -24.25 10.50
CA TRP A 696 0.70 -22.98 10.94
C TRP A 696 1.13 -22.05 9.77
N ARG A 697 0.89 -20.74 9.92
CA ARG A 697 1.77 -19.71 9.32
C ARG A 697 2.69 -19.23 10.43
N LEU A 698 4.00 -19.27 10.19
CA LEU A 698 5.03 -18.87 11.13
C LEU A 698 5.48 -17.45 10.78
N ASP A 699 5.26 -16.53 11.71
CA ASP A 699 5.61 -15.11 11.61
C ASP A 699 7.13 -14.88 11.69
N PHE A 700 7.63 -13.88 10.94
CA PHE A 700 8.98 -13.32 11.07
C PHE A 700 10.10 -14.36 11.29
N VAL A 701 10.09 -15.46 10.52
CA VAL A 701 10.98 -16.63 10.78
C VAL A 701 12.46 -16.39 10.48
N ARG A 702 12.83 -15.16 10.11
CA ARG A 702 14.23 -14.70 10.06
C ARG A 702 14.78 -14.28 11.43
N GLY A 703 13.93 -14.06 12.42
CA GLY A 703 14.35 -13.64 13.77
C GLY A 703 15.06 -14.72 14.59
N PHE A 704 14.87 -16.00 14.22
CA PHE A 704 15.45 -17.13 14.93
C PHE A 704 15.78 -18.31 14.00
N TRP A 705 16.68 -19.19 14.44
CA TRP A 705 17.16 -20.31 13.62
C TRP A 705 16.06 -21.33 13.28
N GLY A 706 15.89 -21.62 11.98
CA GLY A 706 14.87 -22.55 11.46
C GLY A 706 14.96 -23.99 11.97
N GLY A 707 16.08 -24.41 12.58
CA GLY A 707 16.17 -25.69 13.28
C GLY A 707 15.31 -25.76 14.55
N TYR A 708 14.97 -24.63 15.17
CA TYR A 708 13.95 -24.59 16.22
C TYR A 708 12.53 -24.75 15.64
N VAL A 709 12.28 -24.25 14.42
CA VAL A 709 11.02 -24.48 13.70
C VAL A 709 10.83 -25.95 13.36
N LYS A 710 11.87 -26.66 12.86
CA LYS A 710 11.86 -28.14 12.73
C LYS A 710 11.36 -28.79 14.02
N ASP A 711 11.97 -28.43 15.14
CA ASP A 711 11.66 -28.97 16.47
C ASP A 711 10.21 -28.71 16.92
N TYR A 712 9.60 -27.59 16.49
CA TYR A 712 8.20 -27.27 16.73
C TYR A 712 7.25 -28.02 15.78
N LEU A 713 7.63 -28.21 14.51
CA LEU A 713 6.83 -28.91 13.51
C LEU A 713 6.84 -30.44 13.71
N GLU A 714 7.96 -31.01 14.15
CA GLU A 714 8.05 -32.42 14.55
C GLU A 714 7.23 -32.69 15.82
N ALA A 715 7.25 -31.79 16.80
CA ALA A 715 6.47 -31.94 18.02
C ALA A 715 4.96 -31.66 17.86
N SER A 716 4.57 -30.82 16.89
CA SER A 716 3.17 -30.45 16.66
C SER A 716 2.51 -31.11 15.46
N GLU A 717 3.22 -31.91 14.66
CA GLU A 717 2.72 -32.71 13.51
C GLU A 717 1.65 -32.05 12.61
N PRO A 718 1.87 -30.82 12.09
CA PRO A 718 0.86 -30.11 11.32
C PRO A 718 0.66 -30.69 9.90
N TYR A 719 -0.56 -30.56 9.39
CA TYR A 719 -0.93 -30.91 8.01
C TYR A 719 -0.20 -30.03 6.98
N PHE A 720 -0.09 -28.73 7.27
CA PHE A 720 0.58 -27.75 6.42
C PHE A 720 1.29 -26.68 7.27
N ALA A 721 2.47 -26.22 6.83
CA ALA A 721 3.27 -25.21 7.52
C ALA A 721 4.01 -24.32 6.53
N VAL A 722 3.87 -23.00 6.69
CA VAL A 722 4.56 -21.98 5.87
C VAL A 722 5.25 -20.94 6.75
N GLY A 723 6.51 -20.64 6.47
CA GLY A 723 7.26 -19.55 7.10
C GLY A 723 7.32 -18.28 6.26
N GLU A 724 7.24 -17.13 6.92
CA GLU A 724 7.56 -15.83 6.34
C GLU A 724 9.07 -15.52 6.45
N TYR A 725 9.84 -15.99 5.47
CA TYR A 725 11.21 -15.51 5.28
C TYR A 725 11.20 -14.33 4.29
N TRP A 726 10.89 -13.14 4.81
CA TRP A 726 10.98 -11.89 4.06
C TRP A 726 12.36 -11.26 4.27
N ASP A 727 13.04 -10.91 3.17
CA ASP A 727 14.29 -10.18 3.16
C ASP A 727 14.31 -9.19 1.98
N SER A 728 15.33 -8.35 1.91
CA SER A 728 15.57 -7.45 0.78
C SER A 728 16.11 -8.22 -0.43
N LEU A 729 15.49 -7.96 -1.59
CA LEU A 729 16.03 -8.34 -2.90
C LEU A 729 17.36 -7.62 -3.19
N SER A 730 18.10 -8.12 -4.17
CA SER A 730 19.33 -7.50 -4.66
C SER A 730 19.01 -6.35 -5.63
N TYR A 731 19.68 -5.20 -5.43
CA TYR A 731 19.54 -4.00 -6.26
C TYR A 731 20.92 -3.40 -6.57
N THR A 732 21.14 -3.04 -7.83
CA THR A 732 22.33 -2.32 -8.30
C THR A 732 21.93 -0.92 -8.78
N TYR A 733 22.52 0.13 -8.18
CA TYR A 733 22.18 1.55 -8.43
C TYR A 733 20.70 1.93 -8.30
N GLY A 734 19.92 1.16 -7.53
CA GLY A 734 18.48 1.35 -7.33
C GLY A 734 17.60 0.54 -8.28
N GLU A 735 18.19 -0.10 -9.30
CA GLU A 735 17.49 -1.04 -10.18
C GLU A 735 17.56 -2.47 -9.62
N MET A 736 16.45 -3.21 -9.72
CA MET A 736 16.39 -4.60 -9.23
C MET A 736 17.26 -5.49 -10.12
N ASP A 737 18.19 -6.23 -9.52
CA ASP A 737 19.04 -7.16 -10.26
C ASP A 737 18.19 -8.25 -10.93
N HIS A 738 18.56 -8.66 -12.15
CA HIS A 738 17.89 -9.79 -12.80
C HIS A 738 18.14 -11.09 -12.04
N ASN A 739 19.36 -11.30 -11.54
CA ASN A 739 19.69 -12.50 -10.79
C ASN A 739 19.39 -12.32 -9.30
N GLN A 740 18.32 -12.97 -8.84
CA GLN A 740 17.94 -13.03 -7.42
C GLN A 740 18.26 -14.39 -6.77
N ASP A 741 19.16 -15.19 -7.37
CA ASP A 741 19.61 -16.50 -6.83
C ASP A 741 20.03 -16.38 -5.36
N ALA A 742 20.77 -15.34 -4.99
CA ALA A 742 21.18 -15.09 -3.62
C ALA A 742 20.00 -14.89 -2.65
N HIS A 743 18.87 -14.35 -3.10
CA HIS A 743 17.67 -14.17 -2.27
C HIS A 743 16.89 -15.49 -2.14
N ARG A 744 16.60 -16.19 -3.25
CA ARG A 744 15.94 -17.50 -3.18
C ARG A 744 16.78 -18.57 -2.46
N GLN A 745 18.12 -18.46 -2.49
CA GLN A 745 19.00 -19.33 -1.72
C GLN A 745 18.78 -19.15 -0.21
N ARG A 746 18.70 -17.91 0.32
CA ARG A 746 18.47 -17.69 1.77
C ARG A 746 17.14 -18.27 2.26
N ILE A 747 16.09 -18.20 1.43
CA ILE A 747 14.81 -18.86 1.72
C ILE A 747 14.97 -20.40 1.71
N ILE A 748 15.71 -20.97 0.75
CA ILE A 748 16.00 -22.41 0.71
C ILE A 748 16.88 -22.86 1.88
N ASP A 749 17.84 -22.06 2.32
CA ASP A 749 18.68 -22.36 3.48
C ASP A 749 17.86 -22.40 4.77
N TRP A 750 16.88 -21.50 4.92
CA TRP A 750 15.90 -21.57 6.00
C TRP A 750 15.00 -22.81 5.88
N ILE A 751 14.46 -23.13 4.69
CA ILE A 751 13.68 -24.36 4.46
C ILE A 751 14.52 -25.61 4.83
N ASN A 752 15.79 -25.66 4.43
CA ASN A 752 16.73 -26.72 4.79
C ASN A 752 16.98 -26.80 6.30
N ALA A 753 17.09 -25.67 7.00
CA ALA A 753 17.18 -25.64 8.46
C ALA A 753 15.93 -26.23 9.14
N THR A 754 14.75 -26.11 8.52
CA THR A 754 13.54 -26.83 8.99
C THR A 754 13.56 -28.34 8.67
N ASN A 755 14.64 -28.90 8.12
CA ASN A 755 14.69 -30.23 7.48
C ASN A 755 13.63 -30.38 6.37
N GLY A 756 13.30 -29.27 5.69
CA GLY A 756 12.20 -29.20 4.74
C GLY A 756 10.82 -29.51 5.34
N THR A 757 10.61 -29.37 6.65
CA THR A 757 9.29 -29.56 7.27
C THR A 757 8.38 -28.35 7.13
N ALA A 758 8.92 -27.15 6.88
CA ALA A 758 8.14 -25.99 6.46
C ALA A 758 8.30 -25.73 4.96
N GLY A 759 7.27 -25.20 4.31
CA GLY A 759 7.42 -24.37 3.12
C GLY A 759 7.72 -22.92 3.52
N ALA A 760 7.98 -22.04 2.56
CA ALA A 760 8.10 -20.61 2.80
C ALA A 760 7.33 -19.81 1.75
N PHE A 761 6.92 -18.59 2.11
CA PHE A 761 6.37 -17.65 1.12
C PHE A 761 7.44 -17.29 0.08
N ASP A 762 7.09 -17.38 -1.21
CA ASP A 762 8.01 -17.08 -2.31
C ASP A 762 8.08 -15.58 -2.58
N VAL A 763 8.65 -14.85 -1.61
CA VAL A 763 8.90 -13.41 -1.65
C VAL A 763 9.76 -13.03 -2.88
N THR A 764 10.63 -13.95 -3.32
CA THR A 764 11.40 -13.79 -4.57
C THR A 764 10.48 -13.69 -5.79
N THR A 765 9.50 -14.60 -5.93
CA THR A 765 8.50 -14.52 -7.00
C THR A 765 7.63 -13.27 -6.87
N LYS A 766 7.13 -12.92 -5.66
CA LYS A 766 6.34 -11.68 -5.43
C LYS A 766 7.04 -10.44 -5.99
N GLY A 767 8.30 -10.23 -5.64
CA GLY A 767 9.03 -9.02 -6.05
C GLY A 767 9.46 -9.01 -7.52
N ILE A 768 9.89 -10.14 -8.07
CA ILE A 768 10.24 -10.21 -9.51
C ILE A 768 9.00 -10.04 -10.37
N LEU A 769 7.87 -10.65 -9.98
CA LEU A 769 6.59 -10.51 -10.67
C LEU A 769 6.06 -9.07 -10.57
N HIS A 770 6.20 -8.40 -9.42
CA HIS A 770 5.96 -6.96 -9.30
C HIS A 770 6.81 -6.17 -10.31
N SER A 771 8.13 -6.34 -10.33
CA SER A 771 9.00 -5.55 -11.22
C SER A 771 8.74 -5.84 -12.71
N ALA A 772 8.43 -7.09 -13.07
CA ALA A 772 8.16 -7.50 -14.44
C ALA A 772 6.85 -6.88 -14.99
N LEU A 773 5.81 -6.82 -14.16
CA LEU A 773 4.49 -6.29 -14.55
C LEU A 773 4.43 -4.77 -14.49
N ASP A 774 5.17 -4.15 -13.57
CA ASP A 774 5.34 -2.70 -13.41
C ASP A 774 6.10 -2.08 -14.60
N LYS A 775 7.30 -2.59 -14.87
CA LYS A 775 8.21 -2.01 -15.89
C LYS A 775 8.00 -2.52 -17.31
N CYS A 776 7.07 -3.47 -17.50
CA CYS A 776 6.90 -4.22 -18.75
C CYS A 776 8.22 -4.90 -19.17
N GLU A 777 8.69 -5.79 -18.27
CA GLU A 777 9.96 -6.51 -18.33
C GLU A 777 9.72 -8.02 -18.11
N TYR A 778 8.83 -8.62 -18.90
CA TYR A 778 8.40 -10.01 -18.74
C TYR A 778 9.54 -11.04 -18.94
N TRP A 779 10.67 -10.63 -19.53
CA TRP A 779 11.91 -11.40 -19.61
C TRP A 779 12.47 -11.78 -18.23
N ARG A 780 12.22 -10.97 -17.19
CA ARG A 780 12.63 -11.27 -15.80
C ARG A 780 12.02 -12.56 -15.24
N LEU A 781 10.95 -13.06 -15.85
CA LEU A 781 10.25 -14.28 -15.42
C LEU A 781 10.90 -15.58 -15.90
N SER A 782 12.09 -15.51 -16.52
CA SER A 782 12.97 -16.66 -16.78
C SER A 782 14.38 -16.42 -16.27
N ASP A 783 14.90 -17.33 -15.44
CA ASP A 783 16.31 -17.37 -15.08
C ASP A 783 17.19 -17.85 -16.26
N GLN A 784 18.52 -17.81 -16.05
CA GLN A 784 19.54 -18.21 -17.03
C GLN A 784 19.46 -19.68 -17.47
N LYS A 785 18.62 -20.50 -16.83
CA LYS A 785 18.43 -21.94 -17.11
C LYS A 785 17.05 -22.23 -17.71
N GLY A 786 16.28 -21.20 -18.08
CA GLY A 786 14.93 -21.34 -18.65
C GLY A 786 13.88 -21.74 -17.61
N LYS A 787 14.11 -21.45 -16.32
CA LYS A 787 13.21 -21.76 -15.22
C LYS A 787 12.62 -20.50 -14.58
N PRO A 788 11.52 -20.59 -13.82
CA PRO A 788 11.06 -19.47 -13.00
C PRO A 788 12.16 -18.93 -12.06
N PRO A 789 12.20 -17.62 -11.80
CA PRO A 789 13.33 -16.97 -11.14
C PRO A 789 13.24 -16.95 -9.61
N GLY A 790 12.07 -17.27 -9.04
CA GLY A 790 11.87 -17.36 -7.59
C GLY A 790 12.16 -18.74 -6.99
N VAL A 791 11.72 -18.96 -5.75
CA VAL A 791 11.88 -20.25 -5.04
C VAL A 791 11.17 -21.38 -5.79
N LEU A 792 10.03 -21.11 -6.43
CA LEU A 792 9.28 -22.11 -7.20
C LEU A 792 10.06 -22.71 -8.39
N GLY A 793 11.08 -22.01 -8.91
CA GLY A 793 11.97 -22.55 -9.96
C GLY A 793 12.99 -23.58 -9.46
N TRP A 794 13.25 -23.59 -8.15
CA TRP A 794 14.23 -24.47 -7.50
C TRP A 794 13.56 -25.56 -6.65
N TRP A 795 12.58 -25.21 -5.82
CA TRP A 795 11.86 -26.14 -4.95
C TRP A 795 10.35 -25.84 -4.89
N PRO A 796 9.58 -26.10 -5.96
CA PRO A 796 8.17 -25.70 -6.05
C PRO A 796 7.29 -26.33 -4.95
N SER A 797 7.59 -27.55 -4.48
CA SER A 797 6.87 -28.17 -3.36
C SER A 797 7.19 -27.59 -1.97
N ARG A 798 7.89 -26.45 -1.91
CA ARG A 798 8.14 -25.66 -0.70
C ARG A 798 7.90 -24.17 -0.91
N ALA A 799 7.47 -23.75 -2.10
CA ALA A 799 7.17 -22.37 -2.45
C ALA A 799 5.67 -22.08 -2.31
N VAL A 800 5.31 -21.21 -1.36
CA VAL A 800 3.95 -20.66 -1.24
C VAL A 800 3.90 -19.34 -1.99
N THR A 801 3.34 -19.36 -3.19
CA THR A 801 3.34 -18.21 -4.11
C THR A 801 2.19 -17.27 -3.79
N PHE A 802 2.43 -15.97 -3.75
CA PHE A 802 1.41 -14.97 -3.43
C PHE A 802 1.64 -13.72 -4.28
N ILE A 803 0.58 -12.95 -4.56
CA ILE A 803 0.73 -11.61 -5.11
C ILE A 803 0.62 -10.53 -4.05
N GLU A 804 -0.13 -10.78 -2.96
CA GLU A 804 -0.37 -9.81 -1.90
C GLU A 804 -0.65 -10.52 -0.56
N ASN A 805 -0.30 -9.86 0.55
CA ASN A 805 -0.69 -10.24 1.90
C ASN A 805 -1.24 -9.00 2.67
N HIS A 806 -1.33 -9.06 4.00
CA HIS A 806 -1.82 -7.93 4.80
C HIS A 806 -0.82 -6.76 4.91
N ASP A 807 0.49 -7.01 4.79
CA ASP A 807 1.53 -6.00 4.92
C ASP A 807 1.86 -5.33 3.59
N THR A 808 2.06 -6.14 2.54
CA THR A 808 2.36 -5.64 1.20
C THR A 808 1.16 -4.90 0.63
N GLY A 809 -0.05 -5.41 0.88
CA GLY A 809 -1.33 -4.84 0.46
C GLY A 809 -2.13 -4.19 1.59
N SER A 810 -3.44 -4.49 1.63
CA SER A 810 -4.39 -3.97 2.63
C SER A 810 -4.27 -2.46 2.89
N THR A 811 -4.28 -2.00 4.15
CA THR A 811 -4.04 -0.60 4.53
C THR A 811 -2.57 -0.25 4.77
N GLN A 812 -1.71 -1.19 5.22
CA GLN A 812 -0.27 -0.94 5.37
C GLN A 812 0.40 -0.54 4.04
N GLY A 813 0.16 -1.33 2.99
CA GLY A 813 0.59 -1.02 1.63
C GLY A 813 2.10 -0.99 1.40
N HIS A 814 2.88 -1.71 2.20
CA HIS A 814 4.34 -1.62 2.20
C HIS A 814 4.99 -2.06 0.87
N TRP A 815 4.31 -2.87 0.05
CA TRP A 815 4.82 -3.32 -1.24
C TRP A 815 3.69 -3.80 -2.18
N ARG A 816 2.69 -2.93 -2.41
CA ARG A 816 1.47 -3.24 -3.19
C ARG A 816 1.81 -3.76 -4.59
N PHE A 817 1.00 -4.66 -5.15
CA PHE A 817 1.09 -4.98 -6.58
C PHE A 817 0.91 -3.73 -7.46
N PRO A 818 1.48 -3.71 -8.67
CA PRO A 818 1.13 -2.72 -9.69
C PRO A 818 -0.38 -2.74 -9.98
N SER A 819 -1.02 -1.58 -9.86
CA SER A 819 -2.47 -1.43 -9.98
C SER A 819 -2.98 -1.79 -11.38
N GLY A 820 -4.07 -2.57 -11.45
CA GLY A 820 -4.64 -3.09 -12.69
C GLY A 820 -3.83 -4.22 -13.36
N LYS A 821 -2.87 -4.82 -12.63
CA LYS A 821 -2.04 -5.96 -13.07
C LYS A 821 -2.23 -7.22 -12.19
N GLU A 822 -3.03 -7.13 -11.13
CA GLU A 822 -3.30 -8.19 -10.16
C GLU A 822 -3.80 -9.48 -10.82
N MET A 823 -4.67 -9.37 -11.84
CA MET A 823 -5.14 -10.53 -12.59
C MET A 823 -4.07 -11.23 -13.42
N GLN A 824 -3.03 -10.51 -13.86
CA GLN A 824 -1.85 -11.13 -14.50
C GLN A 824 -1.00 -11.85 -13.45
N GLY A 825 -0.89 -11.27 -12.26
CA GLY A 825 -0.28 -11.93 -11.11
C GLY A 825 -1.00 -13.22 -10.70
N TYR A 826 -2.33 -13.20 -10.63
CA TYR A 826 -3.14 -14.41 -10.37
C TYR A 826 -3.07 -15.42 -11.51
N ALA A 827 -3.11 -14.98 -12.78
CA ALA A 827 -2.92 -15.86 -13.93
C ALA A 827 -1.57 -16.60 -13.86
N TYR A 828 -0.51 -15.94 -13.37
CA TYR A 828 0.77 -16.57 -13.06
C TYR A 828 0.62 -17.59 -11.90
N ILE A 829 0.36 -17.13 -10.66
CA ILE A 829 0.48 -18.01 -9.48
C ILE A 829 -0.53 -19.16 -9.45
N LEU A 830 -1.72 -18.99 -10.03
CA LEU A 830 -2.75 -20.05 -10.02
C LEU A 830 -2.48 -21.12 -11.08
N THR A 831 -1.85 -20.79 -12.21
CA THR A 831 -1.45 -21.79 -13.23
C THR A 831 -0.10 -22.45 -12.93
N HIS A 832 0.78 -21.77 -12.18
CA HIS A 832 2.16 -22.22 -11.98
C HIS A 832 2.33 -23.27 -10.86
N PRO A 833 3.48 -23.95 -10.82
CA PRO A 833 3.90 -24.75 -9.67
C PRO A 833 4.11 -23.89 -8.41
N GLY A 834 4.23 -24.53 -7.26
CA GLY A 834 4.03 -23.90 -5.96
C GLY A 834 2.60 -24.08 -5.43
N THR A 835 2.39 -23.67 -4.18
CA THR A 835 1.07 -23.60 -3.52
C THR A 835 0.61 -22.14 -3.53
N PRO A 836 -0.39 -21.76 -4.34
CA PRO A 836 -0.82 -20.37 -4.40
C PRO A 836 -1.61 -19.95 -3.16
N SER A 837 -1.36 -18.71 -2.72
CA SER A 837 -2.11 -17.98 -1.73
C SER A 837 -2.90 -16.85 -2.39
N VAL A 838 -4.20 -16.78 -2.13
CA VAL A 838 -5.09 -15.71 -2.58
C VAL A 838 -5.43 -14.81 -1.41
N PHE A 839 -5.29 -13.50 -1.62
CA PHE A 839 -5.53 -12.49 -0.59
C PHE A 839 -7.02 -12.17 -0.44
N PHE A 840 -7.47 -11.95 0.80
CA PHE A 840 -8.89 -11.76 1.16
C PHE A 840 -9.56 -10.67 0.32
N ASP A 841 -8.95 -9.48 0.26
CA ASP A 841 -9.52 -8.30 -0.38
C ASP A 841 -9.68 -8.50 -1.90
N HIS A 842 -8.89 -9.39 -2.50
CA HIS A 842 -8.95 -9.67 -3.94
C HIS A 842 -10.05 -10.69 -4.29
N ILE A 843 -10.22 -11.76 -3.49
CA ILE A 843 -11.30 -12.73 -3.70
C ILE A 843 -12.69 -12.18 -3.33
N PHE A 844 -12.76 -11.17 -2.47
CA PHE A 844 -14.02 -10.48 -2.09
C PHE A 844 -14.22 -9.11 -2.75
N SER A 845 -13.51 -8.80 -3.84
CA SER A 845 -13.74 -7.61 -4.68
C SER A 845 -14.07 -7.99 -6.13
N HIS A 846 -13.93 -7.05 -7.07
CA HIS A 846 -14.35 -7.23 -8.46
C HIS A 846 -13.59 -8.36 -9.20
N TYR A 847 -12.36 -8.66 -8.78
CA TYR A 847 -11.55 -9.78 -9.32
C TYR A 847 -12.13 -11.17 -9.03
N LYS A 848 -13.09 -11.29 -8.11
CA LYS A 848 -13.70 -12.55 -7.64
C LYS A 848 -14.03 -13.55 -8.75
N SER A 849 -14.66 -13.09 -9.83
CA SER A 849 -15.12 -13.97 -10.92
C SER A 849 -13.95 -14.59 -11.67
N GLU A 850 -12.97 -13.78 -12.07
CA GLU A 850 -11.80 -14.23 -12.82
C GLU A 850 -10.87 -15.11 -11.97
N ILE A 851 -10.67 -14.77 -10.69
CA ILE A 851 -9.94 -15.61 -9.73
C ILE A 851 -10.63 -16.97 -9.58
N SER A 852 -11.96 -17.00 -9.43
CA SER A 852 -12.73 -18.26 -9.34
C SER A 852 -12.60 -19.13 -10.59
N MET A 853 -12.52 -18.51 -11.78
CA MET A 853 -12.28 -19.24 -13.04
C MET A 853 -10.85 -19.81 -13.09
N LEU A 854 -9.83 -19.05 -12.68
CA LEU A 854 -8.44 -19.53 -12.59
C LEU A 854 -8.27 -20.67 -11.57
N LEU A 855 -8.94 -20.58 -10.42
CA LEU A 855 -9.00 -21.65 -9.42
C LEU A 855 -9.60 -22.93 -10.02
N SER A 856 -10.72 -22.80 -10.75
CA SER A 856 -11.34 -23.93 -11.46
C SER A 856 -10.41 -24.55 -12.52
N VAL A 857 -9.68 -23.74 -13.30
CA VAL A 857 -8.66 -24.23 -14.26
C VAL A 857 -7.60 -25.07 -13.54
N ARG A 858 -7.04 -24.54 -12.44
CA ARG A 858 -6.00 -25.23 -11.66
C ARG A 858 -6.49 -26.60 -11.16
N GLN A 859 -7.69 -26.65 -10.60
CA GLN A 859 -8.28 -27.87 -10.05
C GLN A 859 -8.62 -28.92 -11.12
N ARG A 860 -9.30 -28.54 -12.21
CA ARG A 860 -9.77 -29.51 -13.22
C ARG A 860 -8.62 -30.14 -14.02
N ASN A 861 -7.54 -29.40 -14.24
CA ASN A 861 -6.29 -29.91 -14.81
C ASN A 861 -5.40 -30.65 -13.79
N LYS A 862 -5.81 -30.67 -12.51
CA LYS A 862 -5.05 -31.27 -11.40
C LYS A 862 -3.62 -30.75 -11.36
N LEU A 863 -3.46 -29.42 -11.43
CA LEU A 863 -2.15 -28.78 -11.25
C LEU A 863 -1.80 -28.75 -9.76
N HIS A 864 -0.53 -28.96 -9.44
CA HIS A 864 -0.05 -29.13 -8.07
C HIS A 864 1.31 -28.46 -7.86
N CYS A 865 1.77 -28.38 -6.61
CA CYS A 865 3.07 -27.79 -6.23
C CYS A 865 4.31 -28.52 -6.81
N ARG A 866 4.14 -29.52 -7.67
CA ARG A 866 5.21 -30.23 -8.40
C ARG A 866 4.92 -30.35 -9.90
N SER A 867 3.94 -29.63 -10.41
CA SER A 867 3.68 -29.57 -11.85
C SER A 867 4.92 -29.08 -12.60
N ILE A 868 5.10 -29.52 -13.84
CA ILE A 868 6.24 -29.16 -14.68
C ILE A 868 5.89 -27.91 -15.47
N VAL A 869 6.66 -26.83 -15.29
CA VAL A 869 6.53 -25.60 -16.09
C VAL A 869 7.61 -25.55 -17.16
N LYS A 870 7.18 -25.27 -18.39
CA LYS A 870 8.00 -25.08 -19.58
C LYS A 870 7.78 -23.66 -20.09
N ILE A 871 8.76 -22.79 -19.90
CA ILE A 871 8.71 -21.42 -20.42
C ILE A 871 8.83 -21.47 -21.94
N CYS A 872 7.87 -20.87 -22.64
CA CYS A 872 7.80 -20.80 -24.10
C CYS A 872 8.20 -19.42 -24.62
N LYS A 873 7.95 -18.36 -23.85
CA LYS A 873 8.44 -16.99 -24.07
C LYS A 873 8.76 -16.30 -22.75
N ALA A 874 9.81 -15.50 -22.76
CA ALA A 874 10.14 -14.51 -21.73
C ALA A 874 10.79 -13.32 -22.46
N GLU A 875 9.96 -12.52 -23.12
CA GLU A 875 10.35 -11.37 -23.96
C GLU A 875 10.00 -10.06 -23.23
N ARG A 876 10.23 -8.89 -23.83
CA ARG A 876 9.93 -7.60 -23.16
C ARG A 876 8.48 -7.51 -22.72
N ASP A 877 7.55 -7.75 -23.63
CA ASP A 877 6.12 -7.48 -23.45
C ASP A 877 5.26 -8.75 -23.31
N VAL A 878 5.86 -9.94 -23.28
CA VAL A 878 5.13 -11.20 -23.08
C VAL A 878 5.97 -12.24 -22.32
N TYR A 879 5.36 -12.83 -21.29
CA TYR A 879 5.75 -14.12 -20.74
C TYR A 879 4.69 -15.15 -21.11
N ALA A 880 5.11 -16.33 -21.52
CA ALA A 880 4.20 -17.44 -21.80
C ALA A 880 4.82 -18.78 -21.43
N ALA A 881 4.01 -19.67 -20.85
CA ALA A 881 4.45 -20.98 -20.39
C ALA A 881 3.38 -22.06 -20.60
N ILE A 882 3.84 -23.31 -20.66
CA ILE A 882 3.00 -24.51 -20.65
C ILE A 882 3.26 -25.26 -19.34
N ILE A 883 2.20 -25.72 -18.67
CA ILE A 883 2.23 -26.40 -17.38
C ILE A 883 1.60 -27.79 -17.52
N ASP A 884 2.35 -28.82 -17.10
CA ASP A 884 2.04 -30.26 -17.24
C ASP A 884 1.70 -30.75 -18.66
N ASP A 885 1.99 -29.95 -19.68
CA ASP A 885 1.42 -30.11 -21.04
C ASP A 885 -0.13 -30.20 -21.02
N LYS A 886 -0.79 -29.53 -20.05
CA LYS A 886 -2.27 -29.44 -19.91
C LYS A 886 -2.80 -28.03 -20.05
N VAL A 887 -2.08 -27.04 -19.50
CA VAL A 887 -2.49 -25.64 -19.47
C VAL A 887 -1.40 -24.79 -20.09
N ALA A 888 -1.75 -23.98 -21.08
CA ALA A 888 -0.90 -22.91 -21.59
C ALA A 888 -1.39 -21.57 -21.03
N MET A 889 -0.48 -20.63 -20.82
CA MET A 889 -0.81 -19.28 -20.36
C MET A 889 0.10 -18.23 -20.99
N LYS A 890 -0.40 -17.01 -21.13
CA LYS A 890 0.38 -15.79 -21.36
C LYS A 890 -0.02 -14.69 -20.38
N ILE A 891 0.94 -13.81 -20.09
CA ILE A 891 0.73 -12.49 -19.48
C ILE A 891 1.59 -11.44 -20.21
N GLY A 892 1.24 -10.17 -20.07
CA GLY A 892 1.82 -9.05 -20.82
C GLY A 892 1.13 -8.81 -22.17
N PRO A 893 1.19 -7.57 -22.71
CA PRO A 893 0.41 -7.18 -23.90
C PRO A 893 0.89 -7.82 -25.21
N GLY A 894 2.11 -8.36 -25.26
CA GLY A 894 2.69 -9.02 -26.43
C GLY A 894 1.96 -10.31 -26.84
N HIS A 895 2.17 -10.75 -28.08
CA HIS A 895 1.44 -11.87 -28.68
C HIS A 895 2.08 -13.24 -28.37
N PHE A 896 1.22 -14.19 -27.99
CA PHE A 896 1.49 -15.62 -27.91
C PHE A 896 0.19 -16.41 -28.14
N GLU A 897 0.28 -17.51 -28.86
CA GLU A 897 -0.69 -18.62 -28.91
C GLU A 897 0.13 -19.93 -28.77
N PRO A 898 -0.41 -20.98 -28.12
CA PRO A 898 0.32 -22.23 -27.91
C PRO A 898 0.55 -23.02 -29.20
N PRO A 899 1.60 -23.87 -29.27
CA PRO A 899 1.98 -24.53 -30.52
C PRO A 899 0.90 -25.47 -31.09
N SER A 900 0.51 -25.24 -32.34
CA SER A 900 -0.48 -26.01 -33.12
C SER A 900 0.03 -27.39 -33.58
N GLY A 901 0.59 -28.17 -32.65
CA GLY A 901 1.19 -29.48 -32.89
C GLY A 901 0.20 -30.64 -32.81
N SER A 902 0.65 -31.77 -32.24
CA SER A 902 -0.19 -32.94 -31.98
C SER A 902 -1.29 -32.72 -30.94
N GLN A 903 -1.19 -31.64 -30.15
CA GLN A 903 -2.08 -31.30 -29.05
C GLN A 903 -2.97 -30.13 -29.44
N LYS A 904 -4.28 -30.26 -29.20
CA LYS A 904 -5.25 -29.21 -29.47
C LYS A 904 -5.40 -28.33 -28.24
N TRP A 905 -5.39 -27.02 -28.45
CA TRP A 905 -5.55 -26.02 -27.40
C TRP A 905 -6.86 -25.25 -27.60
N SER A 906 -7.65 -25.12 -26.54
CA SER A 906 -8.88 -24.34 -26.50
C SER A 906 -8.75 -23.20 -25.48
N SER A 907 -9.12 -21.97 -25.88
CA SER A 907 -9.13 -20.82 -24.97
C SER A 907 -10.11 -21.07 -23.80
N ALA A 908 -9.63 -20.90 -22.58
CA ALA A 908 -10.33 -21.22 -21.34
C ALA A 908 -10.70 -19.98 -20.50
N LEU A 909 -9.87 -18.93 -20.59
CA LEU A 909 -10.09 -17.62 -19.97
C LEU A 909 -9.21 -16.58 -20.67
N GLU A 910 -9.73 -15.37 -20.88
CA GLU A 910 -9.00 -14.25 -21.49
C GLU A 910 -9.44 -12.95 -20.80
N GLY A 911 -8.47 -12.05 -20.55
CA GLY A 911 -8.68 -10.80 -19.83
C GLY A 911 -7.57 -9.79 -20.12
N ARG A 912 -7.45 -8.72 -19.32
CA ARG A 912 -6.51 -7.61 -19.58
C ARG A 912 -5.05 -8.09 -19.57
N ASP A 913 -4.45 -8.10 -20.75
CA ASP A 913 -3.12 -8.61 -21.08
C ASP A 913 -2.84 -10.08 -20.67
N TYR A 914 -3.84 -10.90 -20.35
CA TYR A 914 -3.63 -12.32 -20.00
C TYR A 914 -4.59 -13.27 -20.73
N LYS A 915 -4.12 -14.48 -21.00
CA LYS A 915 -4.90 -15.52 -21.69
C LYS A 915 -4.45 -16.92 -21.27
N ILE A 916 -5.42 -17.81 -21.10
CA ILE A 916 -5.25 -19.19 -20.65
C ILE A 916 -5.89 -20.13 -21.67
N TRP A 917 -5.20 -21.22 -22.01
CA TRP A 917 -5.71 -22.29 -22.85
C TRP A 917 -5.59 -23.63 -22.12
N GLU A 918 -6.52 -24.53 -22.37
CA GLU A 918 -6.49 -25.92 -21.92
C GLU A 918 -6.26 -26.86 -23.11
N ALA A 919 -5.56 -27.97 -22.88
CA ALA A 919 -5.41 -29.04 -23.84
C ALA A 919 -6.68 -29.90 -23.90
N SER A 920 -7.04 -30.34 -25.12
CA SER A 920 -8.15 -31.30 -25.39
C SER A 920 -7.66 -32.74 -25.54
#